data_AF-A0A960TEX5-F1
#
_entry.id   AF-A0A960TEX5-F1
#
_cell.length_a   1.000
_cell.length_b   1.000
_cell.length_c   1.000
_cell.angle_alpha   90.00
_cell.angle_beta   90.00
_cell.angle_gamma   90.00
#
_symmetry.space_group_name_H-M   'P 1'
#
loop_
_entity.id
_entity.type
_entity.pdbx_description
1 polymer ?
#
loop_
_entity_poly.entity_id
_entity_poly.type
_entity_poly.pdbx_seq_one_letter_code
_entity_poly.pdbx_strand_id
1 'polypeptide(L)'
;MKPETKKSLKESKDSDKYIFFPNELKSSITLTKIVQIIQNKSGLGYSTNYQIDPDELFTLQELGETIEADNSLIEFQKTRKAVNDAFRELLDFNNKGKVKSGYVYPVFYSDENGDYQMKILVVGPERDKDIPIAPLRTNLFKISIPYLEAIFNPIVNRENEAYYNQPEKFLLTILPGNEYILTPHGLSLTSFIKSKLISIFQPYDPLPILDFEIDLHRFLIDTNTAEFIYDDYYIVKRNVVLNSSGELVVPPELFHHFVSLLSTLDKVFRDKVIGILKFLADKESAEKIKEYQTKYTEPIQKNPYNETERAGDLLVFFPWLQDREGRLDQANKMVLMSFLEGLNLLRVFLEKLEKLKIDLNTLKIDKITENYLDHINQHFQEKKTLYVYDPSAPFSSFDEDLSHSEEVHDHIFGAVLNEFLYSENTTLEGKKYFYLLSPPYALEVVHHLAKAYFNNSSYKKQYLIAKDLWNQIKSNSDLDYKESIPGSEKLNRIREIEEIERAISIREKEAEFKNRFNQKVSIITFILGMMFTIGLYALTFNKFYFFFTILFSILISYAAGVLFANQSIEKQEEIIPIPSENALINQKVKLVEIAKKILNDKKRPIEERIYTSEKFKTLIRGVIPEIKKDFPPELSKVSNEDILSELSKLIKNFCIIIELPSKFSSIANEVYFSKDDIKDSEKKKKIFEHLIKKSEESKGKSEPEEAYYKHLVSIFKQDLERYLGSL
;
A
#
# COMPACT_ATOMS: atom_id res chain seq x y z
N MET A 1 19.00 -78.24 22.76
CA MET A 1 17.63 -77.85 23.16
C MET A 1 17.62 -76.33 23.30
N LYS A 2 17.37 -75.66 22.18
CA LYS A 2 16.20 -74.80 21.88
C LYS A 2 16.18 -73.48 22.67
N PRO A 3 16.58 -72.35 22.06
CA PRO A 3 16.25 -71.03 22.58
C PRO A 3 14.77 -70.75 22.32
N GLU A 4 14.08 -70.22 23.32
CA GLU A 4 12.71 -69.74 23.18
C GLU A 4 12.67 -68.54 22.23
N THR A 5 11.83 -68.70 21.22
CA THR A 5 11.46 -67.74 20.20
C THR A 5 11.04 -66.39 20.79
N LYS A 6 11.84 -65.35 20.53
CA LYS A 6 11.34 -63.97 20.42
C LYS A 6 10.20 -63.98 19.40
N LYS A 7 8.95 -63.89 19.86
CA LYS A 7 7.86 -63.44 19.00
C LYS A 7 8.17 -62.00 18.62
N SER A 8 8.67 -61.80 17.40
CA SER A 8 8.69 -60.51 16.73
C SER A 8 7.24 -59.99 16.74
N LEU A 9 6.99 -58.90 17.47
CA LEU A 9 5.88 -58.02 17.15
C LEU A 9 6.06 -57.65 15.69
N LYS A 10 5.14 -58.08 14.84
CA LYS A 10 5.01 -57.54 13.49
C LYS A 10 4.88 -56.03 13.66
N GLU A 11 5.87 -55.28 13.18
CA GLU A 11 5.72 -53.86 12.91
C GLU A 11 4.48 -53.71 12.00
N SER A 12 3.41 -53.13 12.53
CA SER A 12 2.26 -52.73 11.73
C SER A 12 2.72 -51.65 10.76
N LYS A 13 2.41 -51.82 9.48
CA LYS A 13 2.60 -50.85 8.38
C LYS A 13 1.70 -49.59 8.53
N ASP A 14 1.47 -49.12 9.75
CA ASP A 14 0.58 -48.00 10.08
C ASP A 14 1.38 -46.81 10.66
N SER A 15 2.59 -46.56 10.13
CA SER A 15 3.50 -45.49 10.62
C SER A 15 3.02 -44.07 10.31
N ASP A 16 1.96 -43.90 9.52
CA ASP A 16 1.53 -42.60 8.98
C ASP A 16 0.16 -42.17 9.52
N LYS A 17 -0.31 -42.79 10.62
CA LYS A 17 -1.67 -42.59 11.14
C LYS A 17 -1.66 -41.88 12.50
N TYR A 18 -2.32 -40.74 12.58
CA TYR A 18 -2.43 -39.93 13.81
C TYR A 18 -3.29 -40.59 14.92
N ILE A 19 -4.22 -41.49 14.60
CA ILE A 19 -5.12 -42.10 15.61
C ILE A 19 -4.53 -43.42 16.13
N PHE A 20 -3.68 -43.33 17.16
CA PHE A 20 -3.15 -44.51 17.86
C PHE A 20 -3.48 -44.46 19.35
N PHE A 21 -4.36 -45.33 19.84
CA PHE A 21 -4.63 -45.44 21.27
C PHE A 21 -3.84 -46.59 21.88
N PRO A 22 -3.15 -46.39 23.02
CA PRO A 22 -2.55 -47.48 23.75
C PRO A 22 -3.60 -48.52 24.16
N ASN A 23 -3.33 -49.80 23.90
CA ASN A 23 -4.16 -50.91 24.39
C ASN A 23 -4.18 -51.02 25.93
N GLU A 24 -3.35 -50.26 26.65
CA GLU A 24 -3.15 -50.33 28.10
C GLU A 24 -3.30 -48.97 28.79
N LEU A 25 -4.29 -48.17 28.41
CA LEU A 25 -4.73 -47.10 29.29
C LEU A 25 -5.47 -47.72 30.48
N LYS A 26 -5.06 -47.40 31.72
CA LYS A 26 -5.94 -47.56 32.88
C LYS A 26 -7.05 -46.51 32.78
N SER A 27 -7.94 -46.69 31.80
CA SER A 27 -8.99 -45.74 31.44
C SER A 27 -10.33 -46.16 32.02
N SER A 28 -11.19 -45.19 32.30
CA SER A 28 -12.61 -45.47 32.54
C SER A 28 -13.24 -46.23 31.36
N ILE A 29 -14.28 -47.03 31.64
CA ILE A 29 -15.04 -47.76 30.61
C ILE A 29 -15.67 -46.76 29.62
N THR A 30 -16.18 -45.63 30.13
CA THR A 30 -16.72 -44.53 29.33
C THR A 30 -15.68 -43.95 28.37
N LEU A 31 -14.45 -43.66 28.83
CA LEU A 31 -13.37 -43.17 27.97
C LEU A 31 -13.01 -44.19 26.88
N THR A 32 -12.83 -45.46 27.26
CA THR A 32 -12.51 -46.53 26.32
C THR A 32 -13.56 -46.63 25.22
N LYS A 33 -14.83 -46.42 25.56
CA LYS A 33 -15.93 -46.49 24.62
C LYS A 33 -16.03 -45.26 23.72
N ILE A 34 -15.84 -44.06 24.27
CA ILE A 34 -15.74 -42.81 23.50
C ILE A 34 -14.67 -42.94 22.42
N VAL A 35 -13.50 -43.46 22.78
CA VAL A 35 -12.40 -43.70 21.85
C VAL A 35 -12.80 -44.65 20.71
N GLN A 36 -13.46 -45.77 21.02
CA GLN A 36 -13.92 -46.72 20.01
C GLN A 36 -14.96 -46.13 19.05
N ILE A 37 -15.93 -45.37 19.59
CA ILE A 37 -16.95 -44.67 18.79
C ILE A 37 -16.26 -43.73 17.80
N ILE A 38 -15.29 -42.95 18.28
CA ILE A 38 -14.54 -41.99 17.47
C ILE A 38 -13.72 -42.70 16.38
N GLN A 39 -12.99 -43.75 16.73
CA GLN A 39 -12.21 -44.55 15.78
C GLN A 39 -13.07 -45.15 14.65
N ASN A 40 -14.31 -45.54 14.93
CA ASN A 40 -15.19 -46.16 13.94
C ASN A 40 -15.73 -45.16 12.90
N LYS A 41 -15.96 -43.89 13.27
CA LYS A 41 -16.46 -42.87 12.33
C LYS A 41 -15.35 -42.26 11.48
N SER A 42 -14.20 -41.95 12.09
CA SER A 42 -13.11 -41.22 11.43
C SER A 42 -12.34 -42.03 10.40
N GLY A 43 -12.58 -43.34 10.30
CA GLY A 43 -11.77 -44.23 9.49
C GLY A 43 -10.35 -44.39 10.06
N LEU A 44 -9.70 -45.51 9.74
CA LEU A 44 -8.35 -45.81 10.26
C LEU A 44 -7.28 -44.93 9.58
N GLY A 45 -7.11 -43.70 10.09
CA GLY A 45 -5.85 -42.96 10.06
C GLY A 45 -5.77 -41.76 9.12
N TYR A 46 -5.63 -40.58 9.71
CA TYR A 46 -5.22 -39.37 9.01
C TYR A 46 -3.72 -39.40 8.74
N SER A 47 -3.31 -39.08 7.50
CA SER A 47 -1.92 -38.76 7.16
C SER A 47 -1.66 -37.26 7.24
N THR A 48 -0.40 -36.83 7.33
CA THR A 48 0.03 -35.41 7.37
C THR A 48 -0.51 -34.56 6.22
N ASN A 49 -0.81 -35.17 5.07
CA ASN A 49 -1.29 -34.52 3.86
C ASN A 49 -2.79 -34.72 3.58
N TYR A 50 -3.53 -35.37 4.49
CA TYR A 50 -4.96 -35.60 4.31
C TYR A 50 -5.76 -34.32 4.58
N GLN A 51 -6.59 -33.90 3.62
CA GLN A 51 -7.62 -32.90 3.85
C GLN A 51 -8.78 -33.58 4.59
N ILE A 52 -8.98 -33.21 5.85
CA ILE A 52 -10.07 -33.71 6.67
C ILE A 52 -11.37 -33.07 6.22
N ASP A 53 -12.34 -33.89 5.82
CA ASP A 53 -13.71 -33.45 5.62
C ASP A 53 -14.37 -33.26 6.99
N PRO A 54 -14.99 -32.09 7.28
CA PRO A 54 -15.72 -31.89 8.52
C PRO A 54 -16.71 -33.02 8.84
N ASP A 55 -17.31 -33.68 7.87
CA ASP A 55 -18.32 -34.74 8.10
C ASP A 55 -17.75 -36.03 8.70
N GLU A 56 -16.43 -36.22 8.63
CA GLU A 56 -15.73 -37.33 9.29
C GLU A 56 -15.55 -37.10 10.81
N LEU A 57 -15.79 -35.88 11.30
CA LEU A 57 -15.62 -35.51 12.70
C LEU A 57 -16.92 -35.68 13.49
N PHE A 58 -16.80 -35.86 14.81
CA PHE A 58 -17.96 -35.97 15.71
C PHE A 58 -18.35 -34.61 16.28
N THR A 59 -19.65 -34.29 16.29
CA THR A 59 -20.15 -33.24 17.19
C THR A 59 -20.27 -33.79 18.60
N LEU A 60 -20.24 -32.91 19.62
CA LEU A 60 -20.49 -33.33 21.00
C LEU A 60 -21.89 -33.91 21.19
N GLN A 61 -22.88 -33.42 20.42
CA GLN A 61 -24.24 -33.93 20.44
C GLN A 61 -24.32 -35.36 19.88
N GLU A 62 -23.75 -35.61 18.69
CA GLU A 62 -23.70 -36.94 18.08
C GLU A 62 -23.00 -37.95 18.98
N LEU A 63 -21.91 -37.53 19.64
CA LEU A 63 -21.22 -38.38 20.60
C LEU A 63 -22.12 -38.71 21.80
N GLY A 64 -22.84 -37.72 22.32
CA GLY A 64 -23.80 -37.91 23.41
C GLY A 64 -24.90 -38.90 23.04
N GLU A 65 -25.56 -38.70 21.90
CA GLU A 65 -26.60 -39.59 21.37
C GLU A 65 -26.06 -41.02 21.16
N THR A 66 -24.82 -41.15 20.67
CA THR A 66 -24.19 -42.47 20.46
C THR A 66 -23.87 -43.16 21.79
N ILE A 67 -23.42 -42.44 22.81
CA ILE A 67 -23.16 -42.97 24.15
C ILE A 67 -24.47 -43.39 24.84
N GLU A 68 -25.52 -42.57 24.73
CA GLU A 68 -26.84 -42.85 25.29
C GLU A 68 -27.45 -44.12 24.66
N ALA A 69 -27.35 -44.26 23.34
CA ALA A 69 -27.83 -45.42 22.59
C ALA A 69 -27.00 -46.70 22.81
N ASP A 70 -25.82 -46.62 23.43
CA ASP A 70 -24.92 -47.77 23.53
C ASP A 70 -25.36 -48.76 24.64
N ASN A 71 -25.66 -50.00 24.24
CA ASN A 71 -26.10 -51.05 25.16
C ASN A 71 -24.97 -51.69 25.99
N SER A 72 -23.71 -51.42 25.66
CA SER A 72 -22.54 -51.93 26.41
C SER A 72 -22.17 -51.08 27.62
N LEU A 73 -22.74 -49.88 27.75
CA LEU A 73 -22.57 -48.99 28.89
C LEU A 73 -23.76 -49.11 29.85
N ILE A 74 -23.48 -49.09 31.17
CA ILE A 74 -24.54 -49.00 32.19
C ILE A 74 -24.99 -47.54 32.39
N GLU A 75 -26.20 -47.31 32.92
CA GLU A 75 -26.79 -45.96 33.10
C GLU A 75 -25.85 -44.93 33.74
N PHE A 76 -25.11 -45.31 34.79
CA PHE A 76 -24.15 -44.43 35.43
C PHE A 76 -23.03 -43.94 34.48
N GLN A 77 -22.60 -44.79 33.55
CA GLN A 77 -21.55 -44.51 32.57
C GLN A 77 -22.00 -43.63 31.40
N LYS A 78 -23.32 -43.48 31.22
CA LYS A 78 -23.96 -42.62 30.20
C LYS A 78 -24.20 -41.19 30.70
N THR A 79 -24.09 -40.96 32.01
CA THR A 79 -24.37 -39.65 32.60
C THR A 79 -23.41 -38.56 32.08
N ARG A 80 -23.89 -37.31 32.01
CA ARG A 80 -23.07 -36.11 31.73
C ARG A 80 -21.76 -36.10 32.51
N LYS A 81 -21.83 -36.44 33.80
CA LYS A 81 -20.66 -36.50 34.69
C LYS A 81 -19.63 -37.53 34.22
N ALA A 82 -20.06 -38.73 33.86
CA ALA A 82 -19.15 -39.78 33.38
C ALA A 82 -18.46 -39.41 32.06
N VAL A 83 -19.19 -38.75 31.14
CA VAL A 83 -18.62 -38.25 29.89
C VAL A 83 -17.62 -37.12 30.14
N ASN A 84 -17.94 -36.18 31.04
CA ASN A 84 -17.01 -35.12 31.45
C ASN A 84 -15.73 -35.67 32.10
N ASP A 85 -15.87 -36.63 33.00
CA ASP A 85 -14.73 -37.28 33.67
C ASP A 85 -13.85 -38.03 32.65
N ALA A 86 -14.46 -38.69 31.65
CA ALA A 86 -13.74 -39.33 30.56
C ALA A 86 -12.96 -38.33 29.69
N PHE A 87 -13.53 -37.17 29.32
CA PHE A 87 -12.79 -36.14 28.60
C PHE A 87 -11.64 -35.54 29.42
N ARG A 88 -11.82 -35.35 30.73
CA ARG A 88 -10.76 -34.88 31.63
C ARG A 88 -9.62 -35.89 31.74
N GLU A 89 -9.96 -37.18 31.76
CA GLU A 89 -9.00 -38.28 31.75
C GLU A 89 -8.23 -38.34 30.41
N LEU A 90 -8.94 -38.17 29.29
CA LEU A 90 -8.35 -38.11 27.94
C LEU A 90 -7.28 -37.01 27.82
N LEU A 91 -7.59 -35.82 28.33
CA LEU A 91 -6.73 -34.63 28.28
C LEU A 91 -5.69 -34.57 29.40
N ASP A 92 -5.68 -35.54 30.33
CA ASP A 92 -4.85 -35.53 31.53
C ASP A 92 -4.97 -34.21 32.33
N PHE A 93 -6.22 -33.75 32.48
CA PHE A 93 -6.54 -32.45 33.09
C PHE A 93 -5.93 -32.29 34.48
N ASN A 94 -5.98 -33.35 35.29
CA ASN A 94 -5.49 -33.34 36.68
C ASN A 94 -3.97 -33.18 36.79
N ASN A 95 -3.20 -33.60 35.78
CA ASN A 95 -1.74 -33.43 35.77
C ASN A 95 -1.26 -32.34 34.79
N LYS A 96 -2.16 -31.43 34.39
CA LYS A 96 -1.87 -30.33 33.44
C LYS A 96 -1.43 -30.82 32.05
N GLY A 97 -1.96 -31.95 31.60
CA GLY A 97 -1.75 -32.44 30.24
C GLY A 97 -0.33 -32.95 29.96
N LYS A 98 0.38 -33.45 30.99
CA LYS A 98 1.75 -33.98 30.84
C LYS A 98 1.79 -35.32 30.12
N VAL A 99 0.77 -36.15 30.32
CA VAL A 99 0.64 -37.49 29.71
C VAL A 99 -0.76 -37.64 29.15
N LYS A 100 -1.07 -36.84 28.12
CA LYS A 100 -2.37 -36.90 27.44
C LYS A 100 -2.59 -38.30 26.88
N SER A 101 -3.83 -38.79 26.97
CA SER A 101 -4.25 -40.07 26.39
C SER A 101 -4.89 -39.89 25.01
N GLY A 102 -5.16 -38.63 24.65
CA GLY A 102 -5.46 -38.21 23.29
C GLY A 102 -5.52 -36.69 23.16
N TYR A 103 -5.66 -36.23 21.93
CA TYR A 103 -5.81 -34.83 21.56
C TYR A 103 -7.28 -34.50 21.39
N VAL A 104 -7.74 -33.30 21.77
CA VAL A 104 -9.07 -32.80 21.39
C VAL A 104 -8.88 -31.46 20.71
N TYR A 105 -9.31 -31.33 19.46
CA TYR A 105 -9.30 -30.06 18.74
C TYR A 105 -10.71 -29.64 18.34
N PRO A 106 -11.14 -28.41 18.69
CA PRO A 106 -12.41 -27.88 18.23
C PRO A 106 -12.30 -27.43 16.77
N VAL A 107 -13.21 -27.89 15.93
CA VAL A 107 -13.40 -27.37 14.57
C VAL A 107 -14.73 -26.62 14.53
N PHE A 108 -14.67 -25.34 14.20
CA PHE A 108 -15.86 -24.53 13.97
C PHE A 108 -16.44 -24.84 12.60
N TYR A 109 -17.73 -25.11 12.57
CA TYR A 109 -18.49 -25.18 11.35
C TYR A 109 -19.92 -24.67 11.58
N SER A 110 -20.59 -24.25 10.51
CA SER A 110 -22.01 -23.97 10.50
C SER A 110 -22.72 -25.21 10.00
N ASP A 111 -23.79 -25.61 10.68
CA ASP A 111 -24.73 -26.56 10.09
C ASP A 111 -25.56 -25.89 8.97
N GLU A 112 -26.45 -26.66 8.35
CA GLU A 112 -27.35 -26.21 7.28
C GLU A 112 -28.30 -25.06 7.72
N ASN A 113 -28.49 -24.86 9.03
CA ASN A 113 -29.37 -23.83 9.59
C ASN A 113 -28.64 -22.53 9.94
N GLY A 114 -27.31 -22.47 9.80
CA GLY A 114 -26.52 -21.30 10.19
C GLY A 114 -26.01 -21.34 11.63
N ASP A 115 -26.27 -22.43 12.37
CA ASP A 115 -25.88 -22.55 13.76
C ASP A 115 -24.45 -23.06 13.87
N TYR A 116 -23.63 -22.35 14.67
CA TYR A 116 -22.24 -22.71 14.89
C TYR A 116 -22.14 -23.94 15.79
N GLN A 117 -21.56 -25.00 15.27
CA GLN A 117 -21.30 -26.24 15.98
C GLN A 117 -19.79 -26.50 16.10
N MET A 118 -19.43 -27.28 17.12
CA MET A 118 -18.05 -27.73 17.33
C MET A 118 -17.98 -29.22 17.04
N LYS A 119 -17.11 -29.59 16.10
CA LYS A 119 -16.68 -30.98 15.98
C LYS A 119 -15.39 -31.19 16.76
N ILE A 120 -15.26 -32.35 17.38
CA ILE A 120 -14.07 -32.78 18.08
C ILE A 120 -13.34 -33.83 17.23
N LEU A 121 -12.06 -33.60 17.01
CA LEU A 121 -11.16 -34.67 16.59
C LEU A 121 -10.46 -35.24 17.81
N VAL A 122 -10.59 -36.55 18.04
CA VAL A 122 -9.74 -37.25 19.01
C VAL A 122 -8.60 -37.99 18.34
N VAL A 123 -7.38 -37.54 18.63
CA VAL A 123 -6.14 -38.11 18.10
C VAL A 123 -5.44 -38.90 19.19
N GLY A 124 -4.72 -39.96 18.83
CA GLY A 124 -3.87 -40.68 19.78
C GLY A 124 -2.74 -39.81 20.33
N PRO A 125 -2.14 -40.12 21.48
CA PRO A 125 -1.06 -39.33 22.01
C PRO A 125 0.22 -39.52 21.21
N GLU A 126 0.99 -38.45 21.06
CA GLU A 126 2.33 -38.47 20.47
C GLU A 126 3.23 -39.37 21.34
N ARG A 127 3.64 -40.53 20.81
CA ARG A 127 4.61 -41.42 21.45
C ARG A 127 5.89 -41.41 20.65
N ASP A 128 6.97 -40.82 21.18
CA ASP A 128 8.42 -40.93 20.86
C ASP A 128 8.89 -41.25 19.42
N LYS A 129 8.01 -41.21 18.41
CA LYS A 129 8.24 -41.48 16.99
C LYS A 129 7.39 -40.52 16.15
N ASP A 130 7.93 -39.32 15.97
CA ASP A 130 7.95 -38.50 14.74
C ASP A 130 6.66 -38.34 13.90
N ILE A 131 5.50 -38.07 14.49
CA ILE A 131 4.43 -37.42 13.72
C ILE A 131 4.03 -36.10 14.38
N PRO A 132 4.55 -34.95 13.91
CA PRO A 132 4.21 -33.65 14.49
C PRO A 132 2.70 -33.41 14.36
N ILE A 133 2.06 -33.00 15.45
CA ILE A 133 0.62 -32.66 15.50
C ILE A 133 0.33 -31.30 14.84
N ALA A 134 1.35 -30.43 14.70
CA ALA A 134 1.18 -29.09 14.17
C ALA A 134 0.55 -29.02 12.75
N PRO A 135 0.97 -29.82 11.74
CA PRO A 135 0.32 -29.86 10.43
C PRO A 135 -1.18 -30.22 10.51
N LEU A 136 -1.54 -31.20 11.36
CA LEU A 136 -2.91 -31.61 11.57
C LEU A 136 -3.75 -30.47 12.15
N ARG A 137 -3.24 -29.79 13.19
CA ARG A 137 -3.88 -28.60 13.78
C ARG A 137 -4.07 -27.48 12.78
N THR A 138 -3.06 -27.17 11.98
CA THR A 138 -3.16 -26.11 10.97
C THR A 138 -4.24 -26.44 9.94
N ASN A 139 -4.38 -27.70 9.52
CA ASN A 139 -5.44 -28.10 8.60
C ASN A 139 -6.83 -28.02 9.24
N LEU A 140 -6.98 -28.43 10.50
CA LEU A 140 -8.25 -28.32 11.24
C LEU A 140 -8.64 -26.86 11.51
N PHE A 141 -7.65 -26.02 11.83
CA PHE A 141 -7.89 -24.59 12.04
C PHE A 141 -8.36 -23.90 10.75
N LYS A 142 -7.82 -24.28 9.59
CA LYS A 142 -8.26 -23.74 8.29
C LYS A 142 -9.75 -23.93 8.02
N ILE A 143 -10.34 -25.03 8.50
CA ILE A 143 -11.78 -25.28 8.41
C ILE A 143 -12.55 -24.23 9.22
N SER A 144 -12.00 -23.80 10.36
CA SER A 144 -12.63 -22.82 11.26
C SER A 144 -12.52 -21.38 10.74
N ILE A 145 -11.59 -21.07 9.82
CA ILE A 145 -11.30 -19.70 9.35
C ILE A 145 -12.55 -18.99 8.79
N PRO A 146 -13.30 -19.54 7.82
CA PRO A 146 -14.45 -18.84 7.25
C PRO A 146 -15.53 -18.49 8.28
N TYR A 147 -15.66 -19.33 9.31
CA TYR A 147 -16.62 -19.12 10.40
C TYR A 147 -16.14 -18.08 11.40
N LEU A 148 -14.84 -18.08 11.73
CA LEU A 148 -14.23 -17.02 12.52
C LEU A 148 -14.36 -15.66 11.79
N GLU A 149 -14.13 -15.62 10.48
CA GLU A 149 -14.37 -14.43 9.66
C GLU A 149 -15.84 -14.00 9.68
N ALA A 150 -16.79 -14.94 9.59
CA ALA A 150 -18.22 -14.63 9.72
C ALA A 150 -18.60 -14.07 11.10
N ILE A 151 -17.87 -14.44 12.16
CA ILE A 151 -18.02 -13.88 13.51
C ILE A 151 -17.37 -12.49 13.60
N PHE A 152 -16.21 -12.28 12.97
CA PHE A 152 -15.46 -11.03 13.04
C PHE A 152 -16.02 -9.93 12.13
N ASN A 153 -16.49 -10.26 10.93
CA ASN A 153 -16.98 -9.28 9.95
C ASN A 153 -18.09 -8.38 10.51
N PRO A 154 -19.11 -8.89 11.25
CA PRO A 154 -20.08 -8.03 11.91
C PRO A 154 -19.46 -7.13 13.00
N ILE A 155 -18.41 -7.57 13.69
CA ILE A 155 -17.74 -6.78 14.73
C ILE A 155 -16.89 -5.67 14.10
N VAL A 156 -16.24 -5.94 12.97
CA VAL A 156 -15.49 -4.94 12.16
C VAL A 156 -16.44 -3.89 11.59
N ASN A 157 -17.62 -4.32 11.09
CA ASN A 157 -18.50 -3.49 10.26
C ASN A 157 -19.68 -2.85 11.01
N ARG A 158 -19.93 -3.15 12.30
CA ARG A 158 -21.03 -2.53 13.07
C ARG A 158 -20.62 -1.24 13.76
N GLU A 159 -21.47 -0.24 13.75
CA GLU A 159 -21.55 0.81 14.78
C GLU A 159 -22.09 0.18 16.08
N ASN A 160 -21.25 -0.52 16.84
CA ASN A 160 -21.71 -1.43 17.89
C ASN A 160 -21.93 -0.71 19.23
N GLU A 161 -22.80 0.31 19.26
CA GLU A 161 -23.12 1.07 20.49
C GLU A 161 -23.69 0.18 21.62
N ALA A 162 -24.42 -0.88 21.28
CA ALA A 162 -25.14 -1.70 22.25
C ALA A 162 -24.24 -2.47 23.25
N TYR A 163 -23.02 -2.85 22.85
CA TYR A 163 -22.08 -3.55 23.74
C TYR A 163 -21.44 -2.60 24.76
N TYR A 164 -21.21 -1.34 24.35
CA TYR A 164 -20.58 -0.30 25.16
C TYR A 164 -21.55 0.41 26.10
N ASN A 165 -22.86 0.32 25.85
CA ASN A 165 -23.88 0.91 26.72
C ASN A 165 -24.02 0.20 28.08
N GLN A 166 -23.56 -1.06 28.21
CA GLN A 166 -23.62 -1.83 29.46
C GLN A 166 -22.35 -2.68 29.67
N PRO A 167 -21.17 -2.05 29.82
CA PRO A 167 -19.88 -2.76 29.87
C PRO A 167 -19.77 -3.71 31.07
N GLU A 168 -20.53 -3.40 32.13
CA GLU A 168 -20.64 -4.19 33.36
C GLU A 168 -21.08 -5.63 33.13
N LYS A 169 -21.88 -5.91 32.09
CA LYS A 169 -22.30 -7.29 31.76
C LYS A 169 -21.14 -8.21 31.39
N PHE A 170 -20.07 -7.63 30.88
CA PHE A 170 -18.91 -8.37 30.39
C PHE A 170 -17.73 -8.23 31.35
N LEU A 171 -17.59 -7.06 31.98
CA LEU A 171 -16.48 -6.76 32.88
C LEU A 171 -16.74 -7.10 34.34
N LEU A 172 -17.98 -7.45 34.74
CA LEU A 172 -18.28 -7.88 36.11
C LEU A 172 -18.81 -9.31 36.13
N THR A 173 -18.18 -10.16 36.93
CA THR A 173 -18.68 -11.51 37.22
C THR A 173 -19.40 -11.50 38.57
N ILE A 174 -20.67 -11.91 38.57
CA ILE A 174 -21.47 -12.06 39.80
C ILE A 174 -21.10 -13.39 40.48
N LEU A 175 -20.69 -13.31 41.73
CA LEU A 175 -20.42 -14.44 42.62
C LEU A 175 -21.67 -14.83 43.42
N PRO A 176 -21.73 -16.08 43.94
CA PRO A 176 -22.79 -16.49 44.86
C PRO A 176 -22.93 -15.51 46.04
N GLY A 177 -24.16 -15.13 46.36
CA GLY A 177 -24.42 -14.12 47.40
C GLY A 177 -24.56 -12.68 46.90
N ASN A 178 -24.63 -12.48 45.57
CA ASN A 178 -24.83 -11.17 44.93
C ASN A 178 -23.64 -10.22 45.07
N GLU A 179 -22.46 -10.75 45.38
CA GLU A 179 -21.20 -10.03 45.25
C GLU A 179 -20.71 -10.06 43.79
N TYR A 180 -19.86 -9.11 43.40
CA TYR A 180 -19.26 -9.13 42.07
C TYR A 180 -17.75 -8.86 42.10
N ILE A 181 -17.02 -9.39 41.11
CA ILE A 181 -15.59 -9.11 40.91
C ILE A 181 -15.36 -8.59 39.49
N LEU A 182 -14.27 -7.85 39.30
CA LEU A 182 -13.87 -7.39 37.98
C LEU A 182 -13.36 -8.58 37.15
N THR A 183 -13.65 -8.57 35.87
CA THR A 183 -13.15 -9.51 34.85
C THR A 183 -12.50 -8.66 33.76
N PRO A 184 -11.24 -8.21 33.94
CA PRO A 184 -10.61 -7.21 33.09
C PRO A 184 -10.59 -7.57 31.60
N HIS A 185 -10.41 -8.86 31.31
CA HIS A 185 -10.34 -9.38 29.95
C HIS A 185 -11.73 -9.59 29.32
N GLY A 186 -12.83 -9.31 30.03
CA GLY A 186 -14.19 -9.69 29.62
C GLY A 186 -14.66 -9.09 28.29
N LEU A 187 -14.16 -7.91 27.92
CA LEU A 187 -14.46 -7.26 26.63
C LEU A 187 -13.53 -7.70 25.49
N SER A 188 -12.46 -8.45 25.76
CA SER A 188 -11.53 -8.85 24.71
C SER A 188 -12.19 -9.79 23.68
N LEU A 189 -11.67 -9.75 22.45
CA LEU A 189 -12.11 -10.66 21.38
C LEU A 189 -11.95 -12.14 21.79
N THR A 190 -10.89 -12.47 22.52
CA THR A 190 -10.63 -13.83 23.02
C THR A 190 -11.66 -14.26 24.05
N SER A 191 -12.04 -13.38 25.00
CA SER A 191 -13.12 -13.65 25.96
C SER A 191 -14.45 -13.84 25.27
N PHE A 192 -14.74 -13.04 24.24
CA PHE A 192 -15.93 -13.21 23.42
C PHE A 192 -15.93 -14.61 22.77
N ILE A 193 -14.83 -15.02 22.13
CA ILE A 193 -14.70 -16.35 21.52
C ILE A 193 -14.80 -17.46 22.58
N LYS A 194 -14.13 -17.33 23.72
CA LYS A 194 -14.20 -18.25 24.86
C LYS A 194 -15.64 -18.41 25.36
N SER A 195 -16.42 -17.33 25.44
CA SER A 195 -17.83 -17.40 25.85
C SER A 195 -18.69 -18.19 24.85
N LYS A 196 -18.45 -18.00 23.54
CA LYS A 196 -19.11 -18.76 22.48
C LYS A 196 -18.74 -20.24 22.55
N LEU A 197 -17.45 -20.53 22.71
CA LEU A 197 -16.94 -21.88 22.92
C LEU A 197 -17.64 -22.58 24.09
N ILE A 198 -17.71 -21.93 25.26
CA ILE A 198 -18.37 -22.50 26.46
C ILE A 198 -19.84 -22.83 26.18
N SER A 199 -20.56 -21.99 25.44
CA SER A 199 -21.97 -22.24 25.10
C SER A 199 -22.14 -23.47 24.21
N ILE A 200 -21.19 -23.71 23.30
CA ILE A 200 -21.22 -24.84 22.37
C ILE A 200 -20.91 -26.17 23.09
N PHE A 201 -20.21 -26.13 24.23
CA PHE A 201 -19.94 -27.35 25.01
C PHE A 201 -21.17 -27.92 25.72
N GLN A 202 -22.30 -27.20 25.80
CA GLN A 202 -23.50 -27.72 26.46
C GLN A 202 -24.04 -28.96 25.71
N PRO A 203 -24.49 -30.02 26.43
CA PRO A 203 -24.68 -30.08 27.87
C PRO A 203 -23.46 -30.66 28.61
N TYR A 204 -22.26 -30.66 28.06
CA TYR A 204 -21.03 -31.10 28.74
C TYR A 204 -20.26 -29.91 29.35
N ASP A 205 -19.22 -30.21 30.13
CA ASP A 205 -18.39 -29.16 30.71
C ASP A 205 -17.37 -28.67 29.67
N PRO A 206 -17.09 -27.35 29.60
CA PRO A 206 -16.13 -26.81 28.66
C PRO A 206 -14.74 -27.39 28.89
N LEU A 207 -14.09 -27.80 27.79
CA LEU A 207 -12.71 -28.31 27.81
C LEU A 207 -11.71 -27.18 27.54
N PRO A 208 -10.53 -27.20 28.18
CA PRO A 208 -9.47 -26.26 27.84
C PRO A 208 -8.95 -26.58 26.43
N ILE A 209 -8.99 -25.58 25.55
CA ILE A 209 -8.62 -25.70 24.13
C ILE A 209 -7.42 -24.79 23.81
N LEU A 210 -6.40 -24.87 24.67
CA LEU A 210 -5.19 -24.03 24.62
C LEU A 210 -4.55 -24.01 23.22
N ASP A 211 -4.55 -25.15 22.53
CA ASP A 211 -3.99 -25.24 21.20
C ASP A 211 -4.81 -24.47 20.16
N PHE A 212 -6.14 -24.51 20.25
CA PHE A 212 -7.00 -23.67 19.42
C PHE A 212 -6.79 -22.19 19.74
N GLU A 213 -6.63 -21.82 21.01
CA GLU A 213 -6.32 -20.43 21.41
C GLU A 213 -5.00 -19.95 20.80
N ILE A 214 -3.96 -20.78 20.79
CA ILE A 214 -2.68 -20.49 20.12
C ILE A 214 -2.86 -20.29 18.62
N ASP A 215 -3.61 -21.17 17.95
CA ASP A 215 -3.83 -21.09 16.51
C ASP A 215 -4.70 -19.88 16.13
N LEU A 216 -5.68 -19.55 16.96
CA LEU A 216 -6.50 -18.34 16.87
C LEU A 216 -5.63 -17.08 17.02
N HIS A 217 -4.74 -17.01 18.02
CA HIS A 217 -3.85 -15.87 18.19
C HIS A 217 -2.93 -15.69 16.98
N ARG A 218 -2.36 -16.78 16.45
CA ARG A 218 -1.56 -16.74 15.22
C ARG A 218 -2.38 -16.21 14.05
N PHE A 219 -3.60 -16.71 13.86
CA PHE A 219 -4.49 -16.23 12.81
C PHE A 219 -4.75 -14.73 12.92
N LEU A 220 -5.09 -14.23 14.11
CA LEU A 220 -5.36 -12.80 14.32
C LEU A 220 -4.14 -11.91 14.00
N ILE A 221 -2.93 -12.41 14.26
CA ILE A 221 -1.67 -11.73 13.94
C ILE A 221 -1.40 -11.79 12.43
N ASP A 222 -1.46 -12.98 11.83
CA ASP A 222 -1.11 -13.23 10.43
C ASP A 222 -2.06 -12.51 9.45
N THR A 223 -3.34 -12.39 9.81
CA THR A 223 -4.34 -11.67 8.99
C THR A 223 -4.46 -10.19 9.32
N ASN A 224 -3.76 -9.70 10.36
CA ASN A 224 -3.82 -8.30 10.83
C ASN A 224 -5.26 -7.83 11.12
N THR A 225 -6.18 -8.73 11.45
CA THR A 225 -7.59 -8.42 11.73
C THR A 225 -7.82 -7.88 13.14
N ALA A 226 -6.88 -8.11 14.05
CA ALA A 226 -6.96 -7.64 15.42
C ALA A 226 -5.63 -7.05 15.90
N GLU A 227 -5.73 -6.09 16.80
CA GLU A 227 -4.63 -5.50 17.52
C GLU A 227 -4.45 -6.20 18.87
N PHE A 228 -3.25 -6.70 19.13
CA PHE A 228 -2.85 -7.17 20.46
C PHE A 228 -2.69 -5.98 21.41
N ILE A 229 -3.35 -6.02 22.57
CA ILE A 229 -3.27 -5.00 23.61
C ILE A 229 -2.36 -5.46 24.74
N TYR A 230 -2.75 -6.54 25.41
CA TYR A 230 -2.11 -7.10 26.61
C TYR A 230 -2.42 -8.60 26.68
N ASP A 231 -1.81 -9.39 27.58
CA ASP A 231 -1.99 -10.85 27.71
C ASP A 231 -3.39 -11.37 27.31
N ASP A 232 -3.48 -12.13 26.21
CA ASP A 232 -4.73 -12.63 25.61
C ASP A 232 -5.81 -11.58 25.30
N TYR A 233 -5.54 -10.28 25.39
CA TYR A 233 -6.45 -9.18 25.09
C TYR A 233 -6.23 -8.67 23.67
N TYR A 234 -7.16 -9.02 22.78
CA TYR A 234 -7.18 -8.55 21.40
C TYR A 234 -8.40 -7.68 21.13
N ILE A 235 -8.22 -6.64 20.33
CA ILE A 235 -9.27 -5.74 19.86
C ILE A 235 -9.35 -5.84 18.35
N VAL A 236 -10.55 -5.86 17.80
CA VAL A 236 -10.75 -5.86 16.34
C VAL A 236 -10.22 -4.56 15.75
N LYS A 237 -9.36 -4.66 14.73
CA LYS A 237 -8.77 -3.49 14.08
C LYS A 237 -9.80 -2.91 13.11
N ARG A 238 -10.28 -1.71 13.40
CA ARG A 238 -11.13 -0.94 12.49
C ARG A 238 -10.27 0.02 11.68
N ASN A 239 -10.60 0.18 10.41
CA ASN A 239 -9.99 1.22 9.59
C ASN A 239 -10.36 2.58 10.18
N VAL A 240 -9.37 3.42 10.41
CA VAL A 240 -9.58 4.82 10.75
C VAL A 240 -10.12 5.51 9.50
N VAL A 241 -11.32 6.07 9.60
CA VAL A 241 -11.95 6.82 8.51
C VAL A 241 -12.05 8.27 8.93
N LEU A 242 -11.40 9.14 8.15
CA LEU A 242 -11.46 10.59 8.31
C LEU A 242 -12.41 11.20 7.28
N ASN A 243 -13.16 12.23 7.67
CA ASN A 243 -13.94 13.05 6.75
C ASN A 243 -13.02 14.00 5.93
N SER A 244 -13.60 14.78 5.02
CA SER A 244 -12.85 15.76 4.22
C SER A 244 -12.18 16.86 5.06
N SER A 245 -12.68 17.12 6.26
CA SER A 245 -12.10 18.06 7.23
C SER A 245 -10.99 17.42 8.08
N GLY A 246 -10.71 16.13 7.89
CA GLY A 246 -9.71 15.39 8.65
C GLY A 246 -10.17 14.97 10.06
N GLU A 247 -11.47 15.03 10.35
CA GLU A 247 -12.04 14.57 11.61
C GLU A 247 -12.46 13.09 11.52
N LEU A 248 -12.43 12.39 12.65
CA LEU A 248 -12.87 11.01 12.75
C LEU A 248 -14.38 10.88 12.48
N VAL A 249 -14.75 9.99 11.56
CA VAL A 249 -16.16 9.63 11.32
C VAL A 249 -16.69 8.74 12.45
N VAL A 250 -15.88 7.81 12.93
CA VAL A 250 -16.21 6.89 14.03
C VAL A 250 -15.01 6.79 14.99
N PRO A 251 -15.23 6.84 16.32
CA PRO A 251 -14.14 6.64 17.27
C PRO A 251 -13.53 5.24 17.10
N PRO A 252 -12.19 5.10 17.15
CA PRO A 252 -11.54 3.80 17.08
C PRO A 252 -11.98 2.85 18.21
N GLU A 253 -11.98 1.55 17.94
CA GLU A 253 -12.42 0.51 18.89
C GLU A 253 -11.65 0.57 20.23
N LEU A 254 -10.36 0.91 20.16
CA LEU A 254 -9.49 1.12 21.31
C LEU A 254 -10.10 2.11 22.33
N PHE A 255 -10.71 3.19 21.86
CA PHE A 255 -11.29 4.23 22.71
C PHE A 255 -12.50 3.68 23.49
N HIS A 256 -13.39 2.94 22.82
CA HIS A 256 -14.56 2.37 23.47
C HIS A 256 -14.21 1.34 24.55
N HIS A 257 -13.21 0.49 24.30
CA HIS A 257 -12.70 -0.46 25.28
C HIS A 257 -12.07 0.26 26.49
N PHE A 258 -11.28 1.31 26.24
CA PHE A 258 -10.69 2.13 27.29
C PHE A 258 -11.75 2.76 28.20
N VAL A 259 -12.74 3.45 27.63
CA VAL A 259 -13.82 4.11 28.40
C VAL A 259 -14.63 3.09 29.20
N SER A 260 -14.93 1.93 28.59
CA SER A 260 -15.67 0.85 29.25
C SER A 260 -14.93 0.26 30.44
N LEU A 261 -13.63 -0.02 30.26
CA LEU A 261 -12.78 -0.53 31.33
C LEU A 261 -12.64 0.50 32.45
N LEU A 262 -12.34 1.75 32.09
CA LEU A 262 -12.17 2.85 33.03
C LEU A 262 -13.44 3.10 33.86
N SER A 263 -14.61 3.14 33.21
CA SER A 263 -15.89 3.28 33.90
C SER A 263 -16.15 2.15 34.88
N THR A 264 -15.81 0.91 34.52
CA THR A 264 -16.03 -0.25 35.40
C THR A 264 -15.02 -0.27 36.55
N LEU A 265 -13.77 0.11 36.29
CA LEU A 265 -12.74 0.28 37.31
C LEU A 265 -13.13 1.35 38.33
N ASP A 266 -13.60 2.51 37.89
CA ASP A 266 -14.06 3.58 38.79
C ASP A 266 -15.19 3.10 39.70
N LYS A 267 -16.16 2.34 39.16
CA LYS A 267 -17.23 1.73 39.95
C LYS A 267 -16.67 0.76 41.00
N VAL A 268 -15.86 -0.22 40.58
CA VAL A 268 -15.25 -1.21 41.49
C VAL A 268 -14.40 -0.51 42.56
N PHE A 269 -13.68 0.54 42.19
CA PHE A 269 -12.87 1.33 43.10
C PHE A 269 -13.73 1.95 44.20
N ARG A 270 -14.82 2.62 43.82
CA ARG A 270 -15.75 3.28 44.74
C ARG A 270 -16.50 2.30 45.63
N ASP A 271 -17.06 1.25 45.03
CA ASP A 271 -17.96 0.31 45.71
C ASP A 271 -17.19 -0.63 46.64
N LYS A 272 -15.96 -1.03 46.29
CA LYS A 272 -15.22 -2.08 47.01
C LYS A 272 -13.83 -1.65 47.48
N VAL A 273 -12.98 -1.13 46.59
CA VAL A 273 -11.55 -0.90 46.90
C VAL A 273 -11.36 0.18 47.96
N ILE A 274 -12.16 1.26 47.95
CA ILE A 274 -12.12 2.29 49.00
C ILE A 274 -12.42 1.68 50.38
N GLY A 275 -13.37 0.74 50.47
CA GLY A 275 -13.69 0.04 51.71
C GLY A 275 -12.49 -0.78 52.22
N ILE A 276 -11.83 -1.51 51.31
CA ILE A 276 -10.61 -2.28 51.59
C ILE A 276 -9.49 -1.35 52.08
N LEU A 277 -9.23 -0.24 51.39
CA LEU A 277 -8.19 0.72 51.75
C LEU A 277 -8.43 1.37 53.12
N LYS A 278 -9.70 1.71 53.43
CA LYS A 278 -10.09 2.21 54.76
C LYS A 278 -9.89 1.17 55.85
N PHE A 279 -10.26 -0.09 55.59
CA PHE A 279 -10.03 -1.21 56.51
C PHE A 279 -8.55 -1.40 56.84
N LEU A 280 -7.68 -1.24 55.84
CA LEU A 280 -6.22 -1.31 56.01
C LEU A 280 -5.62 -0.11 56.78
N ALA A 281 -6.44 0.87 57.18
CA ALA A 281 -6.10 2.01 58.05
C ALA A 281 -4.89 2.86 57.60
N ASP A 282 -4.72 3.04 56.30
CA ASP A 282 -3.62 3.80 55.74
C ASP A 282 -3.94 5.29 55.61
N LYS A 283 -3.25 6.12 56.41
CA LYS A 283 -3.47 7.58 56.46
C LYS A 283 -3.20 8.26 55.12
N GLU A 284 -2.17 7.81 54.42
CA GLU A 284 -1.74 8.43 53.15
C GLU A 284 -2.71 8.03 52.01
N SER A 285 -3.25 6.80 52.04
CA SER A 285 -4.37 6.40 51.17
C SER A 285 -5.66 7.19 51.46
N ALA A 286 -5.94 7.52 52.72
CA ALA A 286 -7.16 8.23 53.10
C ALA A 286 -7.20 9.67 52.53
N GLU A 287 -6.05 10.35 52.48
CA GLU A 287 -5.92 11.68 51.86
C GLU A 287 -6.15 11.61 50.34
N LYS A 288 -5.49 10.67 49.65
CA LYS A 288 -5.66 10.48 48.20
C LYS A 288 -7.07 10.04 47.80
N ILE A 289 -7.71 9.18 48.60
CA ILE A 289 -9.11 8.80 48.39
C ILE A 289 -10.00 10.05 48.49
N LYS A 290 -9.75 10.91 49.49
CA LYS A 290 -10.53 12.14 49.67
C LYS A 290 -10.32 13.12 48.53
N GLU A 291 -9.09 13.29 48.05
CA GLU A 291 -8.78 14.07 46.85
C GLU A 291 -9.52 13.53 45.62
N TYR A 292 -9.43 12.21 45.37
CA TYR A 292 -10.12 11.54 44.26
C TYR A 292 -11.64 11.73 44.32
N GLN A 293 -12.25 11.55 45.49
CA GLN A 293 -13.69 11.72 45.69
C GLN A 293 -14.13 13.18 45.56
N THR A 294 -13.27 14.13 45.90
CA THR A 294 -13.55 15.57 45.77
C THR A 294 -13.46 16.00 44.30
N LYS A 295 -12.45 15.50 43.57
CA LYS A 295 -12.22 15.80 42.16
C LYS A 295 -13.27 15.14 41.26
N TYR A 296 -13.68 13.92 41.59
CA TYR A 296 -14.63 13.12 40.82
C TYR A 296 -15.85 12.77 41.68
N THR A 297 -16.82 13.68 41.69
CA THR A 297 -18.09 13.51 42.42
C THR A 297 -19.06 12.57 41.70
N GLU A 298 -19.03 12.55 40.37
CA GLU A 298 -19.91 11.73 39.53
C GLU A 298 -19.18 10.56 38.84
N PRO A 299 -19.88 9.45 38.56
CA PRO A 299 -19.33 8.36 37.74
C PRO A 299 -19.04 8.84 36.31
N ILE A 300 -18.09 8.19 35.65
CA ILE A 300 -17.59 8.57 34.30
C ILE A 300 -18.70 8.66 33.27
N GLN A 301 -19.69 7.78 33.35
CA GLN A 301 -20.86 7.74 32.46
C GLN A 301 -21.66 9.05 32.43
N LYS A 302 -21.52 9.93 33.44
CA LYS A 302 -22.21 11.22 33.51
C LYS A 302 -21.32 12.41 33.15
N ASN A 303 -20.00 12.25 33.16
CA ASN A 303 -19.05 13.30 32.80
C ASN A 303 -17.81 12.72 32.09
N PRO A 304 -17.85 12.62 30.75
CA PRO A 304 -16.78 12.00 29.95
C PRO A 304 -15.56 12.91 29.70
N TYR A 305 -15.61 14.21 30.04
CA TYR A 305 -14.58 15.17 29.59
C TYR A 305 -13.18 15.01 30.23
N ASN A 306 -12.98 14.09 31.18
CA ASN A 306 -11.71 13.91 31.92
C ASN A 306 -11.23 12.44 32.00
N GLU A 307 -11.53 11.60 31.00
CA GLU A 307 -11.23 10.16 31.05
C GLU A 307 -9.73 9.85 31.23
N THR A 308 -8.85 10.53 30.50
CA THR A 308 -7.40 10.33 30.59
C THR A 308 -6.82 10.78 31.93
N GLU A 309 -7.26 11.94 32.43
CA GLU A 309 -6.86 12.46 33.74
C GLU A 309 -7.32 11.52 34.87
N ARG A 310 -8.57 11.07 34.81
CA ARG A 310 -9.13 10.15 35.80
C ARG A 310 -8.50 8.77 35.77
N ALA A 311 -8.11 8.29 34.58
CA ALA A 311 -7.32 7.08 34.44
C ALA A 311 -5.95 7.24 35.10
N GLY A 312 -5.28 8.37 34.88
CA GLY A 312 -4.03 8.72 35.56
C GLY A 312 -4.16 8.71 37.08
N ASP A 313 -5.20 9.35 37.61
CA ASP A 313 -5.44 9.41 39.06
C ASP A 313 -5.77 8.03 39.67
N LEU A 314 -6.45 7.14 38.94
CA LEU A 314 -6.67 5.75 39.38
C LEU A 314 -5.36 4.95 39.41
N LEU A 315 -4.47 5.15 38.43
CA LEU A 315 -3.18 4.47 38.36
C LEU A 315 -2.23 4.88 39.50
N VAL A 316 -2.40 6.05 40.10
CA VAL A 316 -1.62 6.47 41.29
C VAL A 316 -1.79 5.49 42.46
N PHE A 317 -2.92 4.79 42.57
CA PHE A 317 -3.16 3.80 43.62
C PHE A 317 -2.43 2.47 43.37
N PHE A 318 -1.92 2.21 42.16
CA PHE A 318 -1.36 0.91 41.76
C PHE A 318 -0.19 0.43 42.67
N PRO A 319 0.87 1.23 42.92
CA PRO A 319 1.99 0.80 43.77
C PRO A 319 1.60 0.41 45.21
N TRP A 320 0.46 0.89 45.69
CA TRP A 320 0.06 0.85 47.10
C TRP A 320 -0.74 -0.40 47.41
N LEU A 321 -1.43 -0.89 46.39
CA LEU A 321 -2.29 -2.06 46.42
C LEU A 321 -1.47 -3.36 46.27
N GLN A 322 -0.30 -3.30 45.63
CA GLN A 322 0.52 -4.47 45.30
C GLN A 322 1.14 -5.16 46.54
N ASP A 323 1.52 -4.40 47.57
CA ASP A 323 2.25 -4.92 48.75
C ASP A 323 1.36 -5.40 49.92
N ARG A 324 0.03 -5.34 49.78
CA ARG A 324 -0.90 -5.43 50.93
C ARG A 324 -1.84 -6.63 50.91
N GLU A 325 -1.64 -7.52 49.95
CA GLU A 325 -2.48 -8.69 49.68
C GLU A 325 -2.54 -9.68 50.86
N GLY A 326 -1.46 -9.80 51.64
CA GLY A 326 -1.35 -10.76 52.75
C GLY A 326 -2.20 -10.44 54.00
N ARG A 327 -2.88 -9.30 54.04
CA ARG A 327 -3.68 -8.85 55.20
C ARG A 327 -5.20 -8.94 54.99
N LEU A 328 -5.62 -9.48 53.84
CA LEU A 328 -7.03 -9.53 53.42
C LEU A 328 -7.57 -10.96 53.50
N ASP A 329 -8.88 -11.08 53.68
CA ASP A 329 -9.57 -12.35 53.46
C ASP A 329 -9.58 -12.73 51.97
N GLN A 330 -9.98 -13.97 51.66
CA GLN A 330 -9.93 -14.49 50.30
C GLN A 330 -10.82 -13.69 49.32
N ALA A 331 -11.97 -13.18 49.79
CA ALA A 331 -12.89 -12.40 48.97
C ALA A 331 -12.31 -11.02 48.59
N ASN A 332 -11.80 -10.27 49.57
CA ASN A 332 -11.17 -8.97 49.33
C ASN A 332 -9.86 -9.12 48.55
N LYS A 333 -9.13 -10.22 48.75
CA LYS A 333 -7.95 -10.58 47.94
C LYS A 333 -8.32 -10.73 46.46
N MET A 334 -9.38 -11.48 46.13
CA MET A 334 -9.84 -11.63 44.73
C MET A 334 -10.26 -10.31 44.10
N VAL A 335 -10.98 -9.45 44.84
CA VAL A 335 -11.36 -8.11 44.36
C VAL A 335 -10.11 -7.28 44.07
N LEU A 336 -9.13 -7.30 44.98
CA LEU A 336 -7.90 -6.52 44.82
C LEU A 336 -7.05 -7.02 43.64
N MET A 337 -6.88 -8.34 43.48
CA MET A 337 -6.12 -8.92 42.37
C MET A 337 -6.74 -8.57 41.01
N SER A 338 -8.05 -8.77 40.86
CA SER A 338 -8.75 -8.44 39.62
C SER A 338 -8.71 -6.94 39.32
N PHE A 339 -8.81 -6.08 40.34
CA PHE A 339 -8.66 -4.64 40.19
C PHE A 339 -7.25 -4.24 39.73
N LEU A 340 -6.20 -4.82 40.32
CA LEU A 340 -4.80 -4.59 39.92
C LEU A 340 -4.54 -5.02 38.47
N GLU A 341 -5.07 -6.17 38.06
CA GLU A 341 -5.01 -6.63 36.66
C GLU A 341 -5.71 -5.64 35.72
N GLY A 342 -6.88 -5.13 36.11
CA GLY A 342 -7.57 -4.08 35.36
C GLY A 342 -6.79 -2.77 35.27
N LEU A 343 -6.10 -2.36 36.32
CA LEU A 343 -5.22 -1.18 36.29
C LEU A 343 -4.01 -1.38 35.37
N ASN A 344 -3.40 -2.57 35.36
CA ASN A 344 -2.32 -2.90 34.42
C ASN A 344 -2.80 -2.76 32.97
N LEU A 345 -3.97 -3.32 32.67
CA LEU A 345 -4.58 -3.22 31.36
C LEU A 345 -4.91 -1.76 31.00
N LEU A 346 -5.45 -0.98 31.94
CA LEU A 346 -5.75 0.45 31.77
C LEU A 346 -4.49 1.27 31.40
N ARG A 347 -3.35 0.98 32.04
CA ARG A 347 -2.07 1.62 31.70
C ARG A 347 -1.68 1.35 30.24
N VAL A 348 -1.79 0.10 29.78
CA VAL A 348 -1.47 -0.28 28.40
C VAL A 348 -2.42 0.39 27.40
N PHE A 349 -3.71 0.56 27.76
CA PHE A 349 -4.66 1.32 26.95
C PHE A 349 -4.26 2.79 26.82
N LEU A 350 -3.79 3.44 27.89
CA LEU A 350 -3.33 4.84 27.82
C LEU A 350 -2.13 5.00 26.89
N GLU A 351 -1.12 4.13 27.00
CA GLU A 351 0.07 4.13 26.12
C GLU A 351 -0.33 3.98 24.64
N LYS A 352 -1.30 3.10 24.35
CA LYS A 352 -1.81 2.92 22.99
C LYS A 352 -2.66 4.07 22.50
N LEU A 353 -3.44 4.72 23.36
CA LEU A 353 -4.22 5.91 23.01
C LEU A 353 -3.33 7.10 22.70
N GLU A 354 -2.23 7.29 23.43
CA GLU A 354 -1.24 8.33 23.12
C GLU A 354 -0.62 8.10 21.75
N LYS A 355 -0.21 6.86 21.45
CA LYS A 355 0.29 6.50 20.13
C LYS A 355 -0.75 6.73 19.03
N LEU A 356 -1.98 6.29 19.25
CA LEU A 356 -3.08 6.49 18.31
C LEU A 356 -3.34 7.98 18.07
N LYS A 357 -3.25 8.84 19.09
CA LYS A 357 -3.40 10.30 18.94
C LYS A 357 -2.33 10.87 18.01
N ILE A 358 -1.08 10.41 18.13
CA ILE A 358 0.01 10.81 17.24
C ILE A 358 -0.28 10.33 15.81
N ASP A 359 -0.61 9.05 15.64
CA ASP A 359 -0.91 8.45 14.33
C ASP A 359 -2.10 9.16 13.65
N LEU A 360 -3.14 9.51 14.41
CA LEU A 360 -4.32 10.25 13.93
C LEU A 360 -3.97 11.67 13.50
N ASN A 361 -3.11 12.36 14.24
CA ASN A 361 -2.62 13.68 13.84
C ASN A 361 -1.87 13.59 12.51
N THR A 362 -0.96 12.63 12.36
CA THR A 362 -0.24 12.41 11.09
C THR A 362 -1.21 12.12 9.95
N LEU A 363 -2.18 11.22 10.13
CA LEU A 363 -3.21 10.94 9.12
C LEU A 363 -4.06 12.16 8.77
N LYS A 364 -4.38 13.00 9.76
CA LYS A 364 -5.11 14.26 9.53
C LYS A 364 -4.28 15.22 8.68
N ILE A 365 -3.00 15.38 8.98
CA ILE A 365 -2.07 16.21 8.21
C ILE A 365 -1.95 15.68 6.77
N ASP A 366 -1.78 14.36 6.60
CA ASP A 366 -1.70 13.72 5.29
C ASP A 366 -2.98 13.94 4.47
N LYS A 367 -4.16 13.80 5.09
CA LYS A 367 -5.44 14.02 4.41
C LYS A 367 -5.64 15.48 4.00
N ILE A 368 -5.27 16.43 4.87
CA ILE A 368 -5.30 17.87 4.54
C ILE A 368 -4.35 18.15 3.37
N THR A 369 -3.15 17.54 3.40
CA THR A 369 -2.15 17.67 2.34
C THR A 369 -2.69 17.15 1.02
N GLU A 370 -3.26 15.95 0.98
CA GLU A 370 -3.90 15.36 -0.20
C GLU A 370 -4.98 16.30 -0.78
N ASN A 371 -5.90 16.79 0.06
CA ASN A 371 -6.95 17.71 -0.38
C ASN A 371 -6.38 19.02 -0.95
N TYR A 372 -5.27 19.52 -0.40
CA TYR A 372 -4.62 20.73 -0.89
C TYR A 372 -3.91 20.49 -2.23
N LEU A 373 -3.21 19.37 -2.39
CA LEU A 373 -2.58 18.95 -3.64
C LEU A 373 -3.64 18.76 -4.74
N ASP A 374 -4.78 18.15 -4.41
CA ASP A 374 -5.93 18.02 -5.29
C ASP A 374 -6.49 19.38 -5.72
N HIS A 375 -6.59 20.35 -4.80
CA HIS A 375 -7.02 21.72 -5.11
C HIS A 375 -6.07 22.40 -6.12
N ILE A 376 -4.75 22.24 -5.94
CA ILE A 376 -3.76 22.74 -6.90
C ILE A 376 -3.92 22.02 -8.26
N ASN A 377 -4.09 20.70 -8.26
CA ASN A 377 -4.32 19.92 -9.48
C ASN A 377 -5.60 20.36 -10.23
N GLN A 378 -6.68 20.66 -9.51
CA GLN A 378 -7.93 21.17 -10.08
C GLN A 378 -7.73 22.54 -10.75
N HIS A 379 -6.88 23.43 -10.19
CA HIS A 379 -6.55 24.70 -10.84
C HIS A 379 -5.90 24.50 -12.22
N PHE A 380 -5.03 23.49 -12.37
CA PHE A 380 -4.43 23.18 -13.67
C PHE A 380 -5.44 22.63 -14.68
N GLN A 381 -6.41 21.82 -14.24
CA GLN A 381 -7.49 21.31 -15.09
C GLN A 381 -8.40 22.44 -15.60
N GLU A 382 -8.82 23.34 -14.70
CA GLU A 382 -9.82 24.36 -15.00
C GLU A 382 -9.23 25.60 -15.68
N LYS A 383 -8.16 26.17 -15.11
CA LYS A 383 -7.61 27.46 -15.55
C LYS A 383 -6.46 27.34 -16.53
N LYS A 384 -5.75 26.19 -16.55
CA LYS A 384 -4.61 25.91 -17.42
C LYS A 384 -3.53 27.02 -17.38
N THR A 385 -3.20 27.48 -16.18
CA THR A 385 -2.15 28.47 -15.89
C THR A 385 -1.25 28.00 -14.75
N LEU A 386 -0.10 28.64 -14.54
CA LEU A 386 0.75 28.35 -13.38
C LEU A 386 0.01 28.69 -12.08
N TYR A 387 0.10 27.82 -11.08
CA TYR A 387 -0.41 28.09 -9.74
C TYR A 387 0.64 28.89 -8.97
N VAL A 388 0.23 29.92 -8.23
CA VAL A 388 1.13 30.74 -7.40
C VAL A 388 0.97 30.31 -5.96
N TYR A 389 1.99 29.64 -5.43
CA TYR A 389 2.03 29.16 -4.06
C TYR A 389 2.80 30.12 -3.17
N ASP A 390 2.17 30.56 -2.09
CA ASP A 390 2.78 31.38 -1.04
C ASP A 390 2.88 30.54 0.25
N PRO A 391 4.08 30.10 0.65
CA PRO A 391 4.27 29.29 1.85
C PRO A 391 3.91 30.03 3.15
N SER A 392 3.87 31.38 3.11
CA SER A 392 3.54 32.22 4.27
C SER A 392 2.06 32.55 4.38
N ALA A 393 1.24 32.14 3.40
CA ALA A 393 -0.20 32.37 3.45
C ALA A 393 -0.88 31.27 4.29
N PRO A 394 -1.75 31.63 5.25
CA PRO A 394 -2.49 30.62 6.01
C PRO A 394 -3.42 29.83 5.09
N PHE A 395 -3.54 28.53 5.35
CA PHE A 395 -4.43 27.67 4.56
C PHE A 395 -5.89 27.94 4.95
N SER A 396 -6.52 28.89 4.26
CA SER A 396 -7.85 29.43 4.59
C SER A 396 -9.03 28.46 4.38
N SER A 397 -8.76 27.23 3.94
CA SER A 397 -9.77 26.21 3.65
C SER A 397 -9.83 25.05 4.66
N PHE A 398 -9.00 25.06 5.70
CA PHE A 398 -8.90 23.94 6.66
C PHE A 398 -8.97 24.44 8.11
N ASP A 399 -9.33 23.52 9.01
CA ASP A 399 -9.52 23.71 10.45
C ASP A 399 -8.65 24.83 11.07
N GLU A 400 -9.27 25.83 11.71
CA GLU A 400 -8.60 27.07 12.17
C GLU A 400 -7.44 26.79 13.15
N ASP A 401 -7.53 25.72 13.94
CA ASP A 401 -6.50 25.36 14.93
C ASP A 401 -5.25 24.71 14.31
N LEU A 402 -5.38 23.98 13.19
CA LEU A 402 -4.27 23.25 12.55
C LEU A 402 -3.61 24.06 11.43
N SER A 403 -4.38 24.94 10.79
CA SER A 403 -3.92 25.85 9.72
C SER A 403 -2.85 26.85 10.17
N HIS A 404 -2.62 26.99 11.48
CA HIS A 404 -1.56 27.83 12.07
C HIS A 404 -0.34 27.04 12.56
N SER A 405 -0.34 25.71 12.46
CA SER A 405 0.78 24.91 12.96
C SER A 405 1.95 24.89 11.96
N GLU A 406 3.15 25.17 12.46
CA GLU A 406 4.39 25.18 11.67
C GLU A 406 4.65 23.79 11.04
N GLU A 407 4.32 22.72 11.76
CA GLU A 407 4.45 21.33 11.30
C GLU A 407 3.58 21.01 10.08
N VAL A 408 2.33 21.49 10.05
CA VAL A 408 1.44 21.33 8.87
C VAL A 408 1.97 22.12 7.68
N HIS A 409 2.44 23.35 7.91
CA HIS A 409 3.03 24.18 6.87
C HIS A 409 4.26 23.54 6.23
N ASP A 410 5.18 23.02 7.03
CA ASP A 410 6.39 22.36 6.56
C ASP A 410 6.07 21.06 5.79
N HIS A 411 5.10 20.26 6.27
CA HIS A 411 4.71 19.02 5.61
C HIS A 411 4.03 19.27 4.26
N ILE A 412 3.07 20.20 4.21
CA ILE A 412 2.41 20.60 2.95
C ILE A 412 3.44 21.20 1.99
N PHE A 413 4.32 22.07 2.47
CA PHE A 413 5.35 22.68 1.64
C PHE A 413 6.28 21.61 1.04
N GLY A 414 6.76 20.66 1.84
CA GLY A 414 7.55 19.53 1.37
C GLY A 414 6.80 18.68 0.33
N ALA A 415 5.53 18.37 0.57
CA ALA A 415 4.71 17.61 -0.36
C ALA A 415 4.50 18.34 -1.69
N VAL A 416 4.21 19.65 -1.64
CA VAL A 416 4.05 20.51 -2.82
C VAL A 416 5.32 20.53 -3.67
N LEU A 417 6.50 20.70 -3.05
CA LEU A 417 7.77 20.72 -3.79
C LEU A 417 8.17 19.35 -4.35
N ASN A 418 7.71 18.26 -3.74
CA ASN A 418 7.94 16.90 -4.23
C ASN A 418 7.02 16.53 -5.39
N GLU A 419 5.76 16.97 -5.37
CA GLU A 419 4.77 16.61 -6.40
C GLU A 419 4.83 17.52 -7.63
N PHE A 420 5.09 18.82 -7.44
CA PHE A 420 5.04 19.82 -8.50
C PHE A 420 6.42 20.33 -8.91
N LEU A 421 6.57 20.64 -10.20
CA LEU A 421 7.71 21.41 -10.68
C LEU A 421 7.54 22.86 -10.27
N TYR A 422 8.63 23.51 -9.85
CA TYR A 422 8.53 24.86 -9.30
C TYR A 422 9.63 25.80 -9.78
N SER A 423 9.28 27.09 -9.83
CA SER A 423 10.23 28.20 -9.95
C SER A 423 10.07 29.13 -8.75
N GLU A 424 11.15 29.27 -7.96
CA GLU A 424 11.21 30.20 -6.84
C GLU A 424 11.35 31.64 -7.35
N ASN A 425 10.57 32.55 -6.77
CA ASN A 425 10.69 33.98 -6.98
C ASN A 425 10.57 34.73 -5.65
N THR A 426 11.13 35.93 -5.60
CA THR A 426 11.08 36.79 -4.43
C THR A 426 10.39 38.10 -4.77
N THR A 427 9.48 38.57 -3.92
CA THR A 427 8.87 39.90 -4.04
C THR A 427 9.89 40.97 -3.69
N LEU A 428 9.57 42.23 -4.04
CA LEU A 428 10.38 43.39 -3.65
C LEU A 428 10.49 43.56 -2.12
N GLU A 429 9.56 42.98 -1.37
CA GLU A 429 9.50 42.96 0.09
C GLU A 429 10.28 41.79 0.71
N GLY A 430 10.94 40.96 -0.10
CA GLY A 430 11.72 39.81 0.38
C GLY A 430 10.91 38.54 0.66
N LYS A 431 9.59 38.53 0.38
CA LYS A 431 8.75 37.32 0.54
C LYS A 431 8.96 36.36 -0.62
N LYS A 432 9.12 35.08 -0.32
CA LYS A 432 9.29 34.02 -1.33
C LYS A 432 7.93 33.49 -1.79
N TYR A 433 7.78 33.27 -3.09
CA TYR A 433 6.62 32.61 -3.68
C TYR A 433 7.08 31.69 -4.82
N PHE A 434 6.30 30.64 -5.07
CA PHE A 434 6.64 29.59 -6.02
C PHE A 434 5.60 29.54 -7.13
N TYR A 435 6.05 29.55 -8.39
CA TYR A 435 5.17 29.15 -9.50
C TYR A 435 5.24 27.65 -9.64
N LEU A 436 4.10 26.98 -9.49
CA LEU A 436 3.97 25.54 -9.59
C LEU A 436 3.44 25.11 -10.96
N LEU A 437 3.90 23.96 -11.43
CA LEU A 437 3.44 23.29 -12.63
C LEU A 437 3.28 21.78 -12.36
N SER A 438 2.06 21.29 -12.52
CA SER A 438 1.77 19.85 -12.46
C SER A 438 2.27 19.14 -13.73
N PRO A 439 3.18 18.15 -13.60
CA PRO A 439 3.77 17.47 -14.75
C PRO A 439 2.74 16.86 -15.73
N PRO A 440 1.65 16.20 -15.26
CA PRO A 440 0.59 15.70 -16.15
C PRO A 440 -0.06 16.76 -17.03
N TYR A 441 -0.16 18.01 -16.56
CA TYR A 441 -0.82 19.13 -17.26
C TYR A 441 0.17 20.09 -17.93
N ALA A 442 1.48 19.84 -17.84
CA ALA A 442 2.51 20.77 -18.25
C ALA A 442 2.36 21.25 -19.70
N LEU A 443 2.10 20.32 -20.62
CA LEU A 443 1.92 20.63 -22.04
C LEU A 443 0.67 21.48 -22.31
N GLU A 444 -0.44 21.20 -21.61
CA GLU A 444 -1.67 21.99 -21.75
C GLU A 444 -1.49 23.42 -21.24
N VAL A 445 -0.83 23.57 -20.10
CA VAL A 445 -0.55 24.88 -19.49
C VAL A 445 0.36 25.70 -20.40
N VAL A 446 1.45 25.12 -20.91
CA VAL A 446 2.37 25.80 -21.85
C VAL A 446 1.62 26.22 -23.12
N HIS A 447 0.81 25.32 -23.69
CA HIS A 447 0.04 25.60 -24.90
C HIS A 447 -0.98 26.73 -24.71
N HIS A 448 -1.72 26.72 -23.60
CA HIS A 448 -2.68 27.77 -23.27
C HIS A 448 -1.99 29.12 -23.05
N LEU A 449 -0.90 29.15 -22.29
CA LEU A 449 -0.10 30.35 -22.06
C LEU A 449 0.56 30.88 -23.35
N ALA A 450 0.99 30.00 -24.26
CA ALA A 450 1.53 30.39 -25.57
C ALA A 450 0.49 31.14 -26.40
N LYS A 451 -0.75 30.62 -26.46
CA LYS A 451 -1.86 31.27 -27.17
C LYS A 451 -2.21 32.62 -26.57
N ALA A 452 -2.11 32.74 -25.25
CA ALA A 452 -2.42 33.96 -24.52
C ALA A 452 -1.24 34.96 -24.42
N TYR A 453 -0.07 34.62 -24.98
CA TYR A 453 1.19 35.36 -24.80
C TYR A 453 1.09 36.87 -25.12
N PHE A 454 0.37 37.23 -26.19
CA PHE A 454 0.23 38.62 -26.62
C PHE A 454 -0.93 39.37 -25.97
N ASN A 455 -1.81 38.67 -25.25
CA ASN A 455 -3.05 39.25 -24.73
C ASN A 455 -2.86 39.86 -23.33
N ASN A 456 -1.85 39.41 -22.57
CA ASN A 456 -1.62 39.86 -21.19
C ASN A 456 -0.12 39.79 -20.81
N SER A 457 0.42 40.86 -20.23
CA SER A 457 1.82 40.91 -19.75
C SER A 457 2.10 39.89 -18.63
N SER A 458 1.10 39.56 -17.81
CA SER A 458 1.18 38.52 -16.79
C SER A 458 1.38 37.12 -17.41
N TYR A 459 0.64 36.82 -18.49
CA TYR A 459 0.78 35.55 -19.21
C TYR A 459 2.09 35.44 -19.97
N LYS A 460 2.65 36.56 -20.45
CA LYS A 460 4.02 36.58 -20.98
C LYS A 460 5.03 36.08 -19.94
N LYS A 461 4.97 36.59 -18.70
CA LYS A 461 5.86 36.13 -17.62
C LYS A 461 5.63 34.66 -17.28
N GLN A 462 4.37 34.25 -17.11
CA GLN A 462 4.04 32.85 -16.80
C GLN A 462 4.43 31.89 -17.91
N TYR A 463 4.30 32.28 -19.19
CA TYR A 463 4.71 31.46 -20.32
C TYR A 463 6.19 31.13 -20.30
N LEU A 464 7.05 32.14 -20.07
CA LEU A 464 8.50 31.93 -20.00
C LEU A 464 8.87 30.95 -18.89
N ILE A 465 8.28 31.11 -17.70
CA ILE A 465 8.50 30.21 -16.56
C ILE A 465 7.99 28.80 -16.88
N ALA A 466 6.77 28.67 -17.41
CA ALA A 466 6.19 27.38 -17.75
C ALA A 466 7.01 26.65 -18.83
N LYS A 467 7.54 27.40 -19.81
CA LYS A 467 8.42 26.86 -20.86
C LYS A 467 9.71 26.32 -20.27
N ASP A 468 10.35 27.06 -19.36
CA ASP A 468 11.59 26.62 -18.72
C ASP A 468 11.37 25.35 -17.89
N LEU A 469 10.28 25.29 -17.11
CA LEU A 469 9.89 24.09 -16.36
C LEU A 469 9.58 22.91 -17.29
N TRP A 470 8.86 23.13 -18.38
CA TRP A 470 8.57 22.07 -19.35
C TRP A 470 9.83 21.56 -20.07
N ASN A 471 10.79 22.44 -20.34
CA ASN A 471 12.07 22.05 -20.92
C ASN A 471 12.88 21.16 -19.97
N GLN A 472 12.80 21.39 -18.65
CA GLN A 472 13.43 20.52 -17.64
C GLN A 472 12.86 19.10 -17.69
N ILE A 473 11.54 18.95 -17.86
CA ILE A 473 10.88 17.65 -18.07
C ILE A 473 11.43 16.98 -19.34
N LYS A 474 11.48 17.73 -20.45
CA LYS A 474 11.97 17.22 -21.74
C LYS A 474 13.42 16.75 -21.70
N SER A 475 14.25 17.39 -20.88
CA SER A 475 15.68 17.10 -20.78
C SER A 475 16.03 15.94 -19.84
N ASN A 476 15.19 15.68 -18.83
CA ASN A 476 15.39 14.60 -17.87
C ASN A 476 14.64 13.34 -18.31
N SER A 477 15.38 12.33 -18.76
CA SER A 477 14.84 11.01 -19.14
C SER A 477 14.27 10.20 -17.98
N ASP A 478 14.56 10.60 -16.74
CA ASP A 478 14.24 9.86 -15.52
C ASP A 478 12.93 10.30 -14.86
N LEU A 479 12.27 11.33 -15.41
CA LEU A 479 11.00 11.87 -14.91
C LEU A 479 9.83 11.21 -15.66
N ASP A 480 9.39 10.05 -15.17
CA ASP A 480 8.30 9.25 -15.75
C ASP A 480 6.92 9.82 -15.35
N TYR A 481 6.50 10.90 -16.02
CA TYR A 481 5.20 11.51 -15.79
C TYR A 481 4.19 11.09 -16.87
N LYS A 482 3.09 10.45 -16.45
CA LYS A 482 1.93 10.21 -17.32
C LYS A 482 1.24 11.54 -17.65
N GLU A 483 1.46 12.02 -18.87
CA GLU A 483 0.73 13.18 -19.39
C GLU A 483 -0.77 12.87 -19.51
N SER A 484 -1.61 13.88 -19.21
CA SER A 484 -3.07 13.74 -19.30
C SER A 484 -3.61 13.68 -20.73
N ILE A 485 -2.78 13.98 -21.73
CA ILE A 485 -3.17 14.12 -23.14
C ILE A 485 -2.86 12.83 -23.93
N PRO A 486 -3.79 12.31 -24.74
CA PRO A 486 -3.53 11.21 -25.67
C PRO A 486 -2.39 11.53 -26.66
N GLY A 487 -1.56 10.53 -26.99
CA GLY A 487 -0.34 10.72 -27.78
C GLY A 487 -0.53 11.36 -29.19
N SER A 488 -1.71 11.22 -29.80
CA SER A 488 -2.04 11.87 -31.08
C SER A 488 -2.27 13.36 -30.96
N GLU A 489 -2.88 13.82 -29.87
CA GLU A 489 -3.12 15.25 -29.61
C GLU A 489 -1.85 15.95 -29.11
N LYS A 490 -1.01 15.24 -28.36
CA LYS A 490 0.31 15.70 -27.90
C LYS A 490 1.16 16.29 -29.03
N LEU A 491 1.32 15.54 -30.13
CA LEU A 491 2.14 15.97 -31.27
C LEU A 491 1.57 17.22 -31.95
N ASN A 492 0.25 17.33 -32.03
CA ASN A 492 -0.40 18.53 -32.59
C ASN A 492 -0.19 19.74 -31.69
N ARG A 493 -0.33 19.59 -30.37
CA ARG A 493 -0.08 20.66 -29.40
C ARG A 493 1.36 21.16 -29.42
N ILE A 494 2.33 20.25 -29.54
CA ILE A 494 3.75 20.61 -29.66
C ILE A 494 3.99 21.41 -30.95
N ARG A 495 3.44 20.98 -32.09
CA ARG A 495 3.54 21.73 -33.35
C ARG A 495 2.93 23.12 -33.24
N GLU A 496 1.73 23.23 -32.65
CA GLU A 496 1.08 24.52 -32.42
C GLU A 496 1.95 25.44 -31.53
N ILE A 497 2.59 24.91 -30.49
CA ILE A 497 3.53 25.69 -29.65
C ILE A 497 4.71 26.18 -30.51
N GLU A 498 5.35 25.31 -31.28
CA GLU A 498 6.50 25.69 -32.12
C GLU A 498 6.15 26.76 -33.17
N GLU A 499 4.96 26.68 -33.76
CA GLU A 499 4.44 27.70 -34.68
C GLU A 499 4.24 29.05 -33.98
N ILE A 500 3.63 29.03 -32.79
CA ILE A 500 3.44 30.22 -31.97
C ILE A 500 4.80 30.81 -31.56
N GLU A 501 5.78 29.99 -31.20
CA GLU A 501 7.12 30.45 -30.83
C GLU A 501 7.85 31.12 -31.99
N ARG A 502 7.74 30.58 -33.21
CA ARG A 502 8.27 31.25 -34.40
C ARG A 502 7.61 32.62 -34.56
N ALA A 503 6.29 32.71 -34.41
CA ALA A 503 5.57 33.98 -34.49
C ALA A 503 5.98 34.97 -33.39
N ILE A 504 6.23 34.49 -32.16
CA ILE A 504 6.78 35.29 -31.06
C ILE A 504 8.16 35.84 -31.42
N SER A 505 9.07 34.98 -31.89
CA SER A 505 10.43 35.39 -32.24
C SER A 505 10.47 36.41 -33.38
N ILE A 506 9.59 36.29 -34.38
CA ILE A 506 9.49 37.24 -35.49
C ILE A 506 9.01 38.60 -34.97
N ARG A 507 7.93 38.63 -34.18
CA ARG A 507 7.40 39.89 -33.63
C ARG A 507 8.35 40.57 -32.65
N GLU A 508 9.10 39.81 -31.85
CA GLU A 508 10.12 40.38 -30.97
C GLU A 508 11.30 40.95 -31.76
N LYS A 509 11.73 40.28 -32.84
CA LYS A 509 12.72 40.83 -33.78
C LYS A 509 12.21 42.09 -34.49
N GLU A 510 10.94 42.13 -34.88
CA GLU A 510 10.31 43.33 -35.46
C GLU A 510 10.23 44.48 -34.44
N ALA A 511 9.90 44.18 -33.18
CA ALA A 511 9.84 45.17 -32.12
C ALA A 511 11.24 45.69 -31.74
N GLU A 512 12.24 44.82 -31.67
CA GLU A 512 13.65 45.21 -31.52
C GLU A 512 14.13 46.04 -32.70
N PHE A 513 13.80 45.63 -33.93
CA PHE A 513 14.12 46.40 -35.12
C PHE A 513 13.47 47.79 -35.07
N LYS A 514 12.20 47.89 -34.68
CA LYS A 514 11.49 49.16 -34.51
C LYS A 514 12.09 50.04 -33.41
N ASN A 515 12.55 49.44 -32.31
CA ASN A 515 13.20 50.17 -31.21
C ASN A 515 14.64 50.59 -31.55
N ARG A 516 15.35 49.82 -32.37
CA ARG A 516 16.70 50.15 -32.88
C ARG A 516 16.64 51.13 -34.07
N PHE A 517 15.54 51.17 -34.81
CA PHE A 517 15.30 52.15 -35.87
C PHE A 517 15.06 53.52 -35.23
N ASN A 518 16.16 54.24 -34.98
CA ASN A 518 16.13 55.55 -34.36
C ASN A 518 15.53 56.56 -35.35
N GLN A 519 14.20 56.69 -35.36
CA GLN A 519 13.45 57.57 -36.26
C GLN A 519 14.04 58.99 -36.28
N LYS A 520 14.58 59.47 -35.15
CA LYS A 520 15.25 60.76 -35.03
C LYS A 520 16.52 60.83 -35.88
N VAL A 521 17.36 59.80 -35.88
CA VAL A 521 18.58 59.75 -36.71
C VAL A 521 18.21 59.69 -38.19
N SER A 522 17.21 58.88 -38.56
CA SER A 522 16.77 58.77 -39.95
C SER A 522 16.19 60.08 -40.49
N ILE A 523 15.44 60.83 -39.66
CA ILE A 523 14.92 62.16 -40.00
C ILE A 523 16.06 63.18 -40.10
N ILE A 524 17.05 63.14 -39.20
CA ILE A 524 18.22 64.03 -39.24
C ILE A 524 19.06 63.77 -40.50
N THR A 525 19.34 62.52 -40.86
CA THR A 525 20.05 62.18 -42.10
C THR A 525 19.27 62.58 -43.35
N PHE A 526 17.94 62.47 -43.33
CA PHE A 526 17.09 62.93 -44.41
C PHE A 526 17.15 64.46 -44.57
N ILE A 527 17.06 65.21 -43.46
CA ILE A 527 17.15 66.68 -43.46
C ILE A 527 18.55 67.13 -43.93
N LEU A 528 19.63 66.50 -43.43
CA LEU A 528 21.00 66.80 -43.86
C LEU A 528 21.22 66.49 -45.34
N GLY A 529 20.72 65.35 -45.83
CA GLY A 529 20.75 64.99 -47.25
C GLY A 529 19.97 65.99 -48.11
N MET A 530 18.80 66.43 -47.64
CA MET A 530 17.99 67.44 -48.31
C MET A 530 18.71 68.80 -48.35
N MET A 531 19.30 69.25 -47.24
CA MET A 531 20.09 70.49 -47.20
C MET A 531 21.31 70.42 -48.12
N PHE A 532 21.99 69.28 -48.20
CA PHE A 532 23.12 69.08 -49.10
C PHE A 532 22.68 69.15 -50.58
N THR A 533 21.54 68.56 -50.93
CA THR A 533 20.97 68.67 -52.29
C THR A 533 20.51 70.09 -52.64
N ILE A 534 19.95 70.84 -51.69
CA ILE A 534 19.58 72.25 -51.87
C ILE A 534 20.83 73.13 -52.03
N GLY A 535 21.91 72.85 -51.28
CA GLY A 535 23.20 73.53 -51.41
C GLY A 535 23.88 73.28 -52.77
N LEU A 536 23.81 72.06 -53.29
CA LEU A 536 24.28 71.72 -54.65
C LEU A 536 23.44 72.38 -55.75
N TYR A 537 22.13 72.51 -55.53
CA TYR A 537 21.21 73.20 -56.44
C TYR A 537 21.48 74.71 -56.51
N ALA A 538 21.86 75.34 -55.38
CA ALA A 538 22.25 76.75 -55.35
C ALA A 538 23.58 77.03 -56.09
N LEU A 539 24.45 76.02 -56.23
CA LEU A 539 25.75 76.14 -56.90
C LEU A 539 25.71 75.86 -58.40
N THR A 540 24.67 75.19 -58.91
CA THR A 540 24.60 74.77 -60.32
C THR A 540 23.25 75.18 -60.92
N PHE A 541 23.22 76.33 -61.61
CA PHE A 541 22.04 76.89 -62.28
C PHE A 541 21.57 76.03 -63.46
N ASN A 542 21.05 74.82 -63.21
CA ASN A 542 20.38 74.04 -64.24
C ASN A 542 19.25 73.17 -63.67
N LYS A 543 18.00 73.50 -64.04
CA LYS A 543 16.76 72.93 -63.47
C LYS A 543 16.55 71.45 -63.75
N PHE A 544 17.38 70.82 -64.59
CA PHE A 544 17.22 69.42 -65.01
C PHE A 544 17.71 68.40 -63.98
N TYR A 545 18.61 68.78 -63.06
CA TYR A 545 19.24 67.84 -62.12
C TYR A 545 18.50 67.67 -60.79
N PHE A 546 17.54 68.54 -60.44
CA PHE A 546 16.87 68.54 -59.14
C PHE A 546 16.03 67.29 -58.88
N PHE A 547 15.26 66.85 -59.88
CA PHE A 547 14.40 65.67 -59.73
C PHE A 547 15.22 64.38 -59.62
N PHE A 548 16.31 64.27 -60.40
CA PHE A 548 17.22 63.14 -60.35
C PHE A 548 18.04 63.10 -59.06
N THR A 549 18.49 64.24 -58.52
CA THR A 549 19.24 64.27 -57.25
C THR A 549 18.39 63.92 -56.02
N ILE A 550 17.11 64.30 -55.99
CA ILE A 550 16.20 63.87 -54.93
C ILE A 550 15.93 62.36 -54.99
N LEU A 551 15.66 61.82 -56.18
CA LEU A 551 15.52 60.37 -56.37
C LEU A 551 16.79 59.62 -56.00
N PHE A 552 17.96 60.16 -56.37
CA PHE A 552 19.25 59.55 -56.05
C PHE A 552 19.58 59.66 -54.55
N SER A 553 19.20 60.73 -53.86
CA SER A 553 19.43 60.84 -52.41
C SER A 553 18.51 59.92 -51.60
N ILE A 554 17.28 59.71 -52.07
CA ILE A 554 16.35 58.70 -51.51
C ILE A 554 16.89 57.30 -51.78
N LEU A 555 17.37 57.02 -53.00
CA LEU A 555 17.97 55.73 -53.35
C LEU A 555 19.27 55.45 -52.61
N ILE A 556 20.15 56.45 -52.43
CA ILE A 556 21.38 56.31 -51.64
C ILE A 556 21.05 56.17 -50.16
N SER A 557 20.06 56.90 -49.62
CA SER A 557 19.65 56.74 -48.22
C SER A 557 19.01 55.37 -47.98
N TYR A 558 18.22 54.87 -48.93
CA TYR A 558 17.66 53.52 -48.88
C TYR A 558 18.76 52.45 -49.03
N ALA A 559 19.66 52.60 -50.00
CA ALA A 559 20.78 51.69 -50.22
C ALA A 559 21.77 51.68 -49.04
N ALA A 560 22.05 52.84 -48.43
CA ALA A 560 22.84 52.93 -47.20
C ALA A 560 22.10 52.29 -46.02
N GLY A 561 20.79 52.53 -45.88
CA GLY A 561 19.96 51.87 -44.86
C GLY A 561 19.95 50.34 -44.99
N VAL A 562 19.90 49.83 -46.23
CA VAL A 562 19.96 48.38 -46.53
C VAL A 562 21.39 47.83 -46.35
N LEU A 563 22.43 48.55 -46.76
CA LEU A 563 23.82 48.13 -46.61
C LEU A 563 24.28 48.13 -45.15
N PHE A 564 23.87 49.11 -44.34
CA PHE A 564 24.16 49.13 -42.90
C PHE A 564 23.29 48.14 -42.11
N ALA A 565 22.10 47.78 -42.60
CA ALA A 565 21.34 46.65 -42.06
C ALA A 565 22.04 45.30 -42.38
N ASN A 566 22.60 45.16 -43.59
CA ASN A 566 23.24 43.93 -44.06
C ASN A 566 24.68 43.72 -43.54
N GLN A 567 25.39 44.76 -43.08
CA GLN A 567 26.72 44.60 -42.47
C GLN A 567 26.71 43.93 -41.08
N SER A 568 25.53 43.62 -40.52
CA SER A 568 25.41 42.80 -39.31
C SER A 568 25.10 41.32 -39.60
N ILE A 569 25.09 40.93 -40.88
CA ILE A 569 24.84 39.55 -41.32
C ILE A 569 26.06 39.07 -42.11
N GLU A 570 27.06 38.53 -41.41
CA GLU A 570 28.08 37.69 -42.05
C GLU A 570 28.20 36.35 -41.31
N LYS A 571 27.51 35.36 -41.87
CA LYS A 571 28.00 34.02 -42.22
C LYS A 571 26.81 33.19 -42.73
N GLN A 572 26.65 33.13 -44.05
CA GLN A 572 25.98 32.00 -44.69
C GLN A 572 27.09 31.01 -45.05
N GLU A 573 27.22 29.94 -44.26
CA GLU A 573 27.91 28.73 -44.70
C GLU A 573 27.08 28.08 -45.82
N GLU A 574 27.77 27.53 -46.82
CA GLU A 574 27.19 26.75 -47.92
C GLU A 574 26.22 25.69 -47.38
N ILE A 575 24.94 25.89 -47.63
CA ILE A 575 23.92 24.88 -47.41
C ILE A 575 24.06 23.86 -48.55
N ILE A 576 24.72 22.73 -48.24
CA ILE A 576 24.50 21.46 -48.94
C ILE A 576 22.98 21.26 -49.05
N PRO A 577 22.40 20.93 -50.21
CA PRO A 577 20.96 20.84 -50.36
C PRO A 577 20.39 19.84 -49.34
N ILE A 578 19.66 20.39 -48.36
CA ILE A 578 18.92 19.61 -47.37
C ILE A 578 17.77 18.93 -48.13
N PRO A 579 17.58 17.60 -48.00
CA PRO A 579 16.45 16.91 -48.60
C PRO A 579 15.16 17.57 -48.09
N SER A 580 14.16 17.76 -48.97
CA SER A 580 12.87 18.35 -48.57
C SER A 580 12.34 17.69 -47.29
N GLU A 581 11.83 18.49 -46.36
CA GLU A 581 11.37 18.07 -45.01
C GLU A 581 10.35 16.90 -45.06
N ASN A 582 9.62 16.78 -46.17
CA ASN A 582 8.71 15.68 -46.47
C ASN A 582 9.42 14.33 -46.72
N ALA A 583 10.64 14.33 -47.26
CA ALA A 583 11.44 13.12 -47.46
C ALA A 583 11.94 12.53 -46.12
N LEU A 584 12.32 13.40 -45.16
CA LEU A 584 12.82 13.00 -43.84
C LEU A 584 11.70 12.45 -42.93
N ILE A 585 10.49 13.02 -43.04
CA ILE A 585 9.30 12.54 -42.32
C ILE A 585 8.84 11.19 -42.89
N ASN A 586 8.77 11.04 -44.21
CA ASN A 586 8.44 9.77 -44.85
C ASN A 586 9.48 8.68 -44.55
N GLN A 587 10.76 9.06 -44.39
CA GLN A 587 11.84 8.17 -43.97
C GLN A 587 11.64 7.67 -42.53
N LYS A 588 11.31 8.55 -41.58
CA LYS A 588 11.06 8.16 -40.18
C LYS A 588 9.82 7.27 -40.04
N VAL A 589 8.75 7.56 -40.77
CA VAL A 589 7.53 6.73 -40.77
C VAL A 589 7.82 5.34 -41.32
N LYS A 590 8.55 5.23 -42.44
CA LYS A 590 8.99 3.93 -42.98
C LYS A 590 9.92 3.18 -42.03
N LEU A 591 10.87 3.85 -41.38
CA LEU A 591 11.77 3.24 -40.40
C LEU A 591 11.01 2.71 -39.17
N VAL A 592 9.95 3.40 -38.73
CA VAL A 592 9.06 2.93 -37.67
C VAL A 592 8.25 1.70 -38.10
N GLU A 593 7.74 1.69 -39.33
CA GLU A 593 7.01 0.53 -39.87
C GLU A 593 7.92 -0.70 -40.02
N ILE A 594 9.14 -0.49 -40.49
CA ILE A 594 10.19 -1.52 -40.58
C ILE A 594 10.56 -2.03 -39.18
N ALA A 595 10.75 -1.14 -38.20
CA ALA A 595 11.03 -1.51 -36.81
C ALA A 595 9.94 -2.41 -36.22
N LYS A 596 8.66 -2.08 -36.45
CA LYS A 596 7.52 -2.92 -36.03
C LYS A 596 7.48 -4.26 -36.75
N LYS A 597 7.77 -4.28 -38.05
CA LYS A 597 7.82 -5.52 -38.86
C LYS A 597 8.94 -6.45 -38.41
N ILE A 598 10.09 -5.90 -38.01
CA ILE A 598 11.24 -6.64 -37.47
C ILE A 598 10.90 -7.28 -36.12
N LEU A 599 10.22 -6.55 -35.24
CA LEU A 599 9.85 -7.04 -33.91
C LEU A 599 8.73 -8.10 -33.95
N ASN A 600 7.71 -7.86 -34.76
CA ASN A 600 6.49 -8.67 -34.82
C ASN A 600 6.43 -9.54 -36.09
N ASP A 601 7.57 -10.05 -36.57
CA ASP A 601 7.61 -10.90 -37.76
C ASP A 601 6.81 -12.18 -37.54
N LYS A 602 5.61 -12.25 -38.14
CA LYS A 602 4.68 -13.37 -38.04
C LYS A 602 5.28 -14.71 -38.49
N LYS A 603 6.36 -14.71 -39.27
CA LYS A 603 7.06 -15.92 -39.71
C LYS A 603 7.92 -16.55 -38.62
N ARG A 604 8.29 -15.80 -37.58
CA ARG A 604 9.08 -16.33 -36.46
C ARG A 604 8.21 -16.89 -35.35
N PRO A 605 8.54 -18.07 -34.80
CA PRO A 605 7.89 -18.58 -33.60
C PRO A 605 8.08 -17.60 -32.44
N ILE A 606 7.07 -17.49 -31.57
CA ILE A 606 7.01 -16.51 -30.48
C ILE A 606 8.17 -16.69 -29.50
N GLU A 607 8.59 -17.93 -29.32
CA GLU A 607 9.70 -18.39 -28.50
C GLU A 607 11.06 -17.80 -28.93
N GLU A 608 11.21 -17.48 -30.22
CA GLU A 608 12.44 -16.88 -30.77
C GLU A 608 12.41 -15.35 -30.77
N ARG A 609 11.31 -14.74 -30.33
CA ARG A 609 11.13 -13.28 -30.24
C ARG A 609 11.56 -12.69 -28.89
N ILE A 610 12.42 -13.43 -28.18
CA ILE A 610 13.14 -12.96 -27.00
C ILE A 610 14.53 -12.51 -27.45
N TYR A 611 14.72 -11.20 -27.55
CA TYR A 611 15.93 -10.63 -28.13
C TYR A 611 16.92 -10.23 -27.03
N THR A 612 18.20 -10.51 -27.24
CA THR A 612 19.31 -9.87 -26.52
C THR A 612 19.90 -8.77 -27.40
N SER A 613 20.69 -7.85 -26.82
CA SER A 613 21.29 -6.74 -27.58
C SER A 613 22.06 -7.22 -28.82
N GLU A 614 22.82 -8.32 -28.68
CA GLU A 614 23.61 -8.90 -29.78
C GLU A 614 22.75 -9.61 -30.82
N LYS A 615 21.72 -10.36 -30.40
CA LYS A 615 20.73 -10.92 -31.34
C LYS A 615 20.05 -9.81 -32.13
N PHE A 616 19.73 -8.70 -31.47
CA PHE A 616 19.04 -7.57 -32.07
C PHE A 616 19.88 -6.85 -33.13
N LYS A 617 21.14 -6.55 -32.82
CA LYS A 617 22.10 -5.98 -33.79
C LYS A 617 22.29 -6.88 -35.01
N THR A 618 22.42 -8.20 -34.78
CA THR A 618 22.57 -9.19 -35.85
C THR A 618 21.35 -9.21 -36.77
N LEU A 619 20.16 -9.08 -36.19
CA LEU A 619 18.90 -9.08 -36.90
C LEU A 619 18.73 -7.83 -37.78
N ILE A 620 19.03 -6.66 -37.23
CA ILE A 620 18.99 -5.41 -37.99
C ILE A 620 20.00 -5.48 -39.14
N ARG A 621 21.23 -5.95 -38.90
CA ARG A 621 22.26 -6.12 -39.94
C ARG A 621 21.79 -6.99 -41.11
N GLY A 622 21.01 -8.03 -40.83
CA GLY A 622 20.45 -8.92 -41.87
C GLY A 622 19.37 -8.25 -42.73
N VAL A 623 18.66 -7.24 -42.21
CA VAL A 623 17.52 -6.59 -42.89
C VAL A 623 17.93 -5.26 -43.55
N ILE A 624 19.04 -4.64 -43.12
CA ILE A 624 19.62 -3.41 -43.75
C ILE A 624 19.73 -3.50 -45.28
N PRO A 625 20.19 -4.60 -45.91
CA PRO A 625 20.29 -4.69 -47.36
C PRO A 625 18.94 -4.64 -48.09
N GLU A 626 17.88 -5.14 -47.47
CA GLU A 626 16.51 -5.06 -48.01
C GLU A 626 15.94 -3.66 -47.83
N ILE A 627 16.15 -3.05 -46.66
CA ILE A 627 15.72 -1.68 -46.35
C ILE A 627 16.34 -0.68 -47.32
N LYS A 628 17.61 -0.88 -47.70
CA LYS A 628 18.30 -0.01 -48.66
C LYS A 628 17.73 -0.04 -50.08
N LYS A 629 17.01 -1.10 -50.46
CA LYS A 629 16.33 -1.18 -51.77
C LYS A 629 15.11 -0.28 -51.87
N ASP A 630 14.49 0.05 -50.73
CA ASP A 630 13.29 0.87 -50.63
C ASP A 630 13.58 2.37 -50.37
N PHE A 631 14.86 2.74 -50.26
CA PHE A 631 15.28 4.14 -50.12
C PHE A 631 15.45 4.85 -51.47
N PRO A 632 15.17 6.17 -51.54
CA PRO A 632 15.52 7.00 -52.70
C PRO A 632 17.03 6.91 -53.02
N PRO A 633 17.45 7.01 -54.29
CA PRO A 633 18.84 6.82 -54.72
C PRO A 633 19.84 7.77 -54.03
N GLU A 634 19.39 8.93 -53.58
CA GLU A 634 20.17 9.95 -52.85
C GLU A 634 20.60 9.49 -51.43
N LEU A 635 19.83 8.59 -50.79
CA LEU A 635 20.03 8.10 -49.42
C LEU A 635 20.73 6.73 -49.35
N SER A 636 21.04 6.12 -50.50
CA SER A 636 21.81 4.87 -50.60
C SER A 636 23.24 4.98 -50.00
N LYS A 637 23.72 6.22 -49.80
CA LYS A 637 25.04 6.57 -49.25
C LYS A 637 25.10 6.61 -47.71
N VAL A 638 23.97 6.52 -47.00
CA VAL A 638 23.97 6.50 -45.52
C VAL A 638 24.68 5.23 -45.03
N SER A 639 25.55 5.36 -44.03
CA SER A 639 26.34 4.24 -43.52
C SER A 639 25.41 3.19 -42.89
N ASN A 640 25.80 1.91 -42.98
CA ASN A 640 25.03 0.83 -42.35
C ASN A 640 25.00 0.99 -40.81
N GLU A 641 26.01 1.63 -40.23
CA GLU A 641 26.11 1.86 -38.79
C GLU A 641 25.15 2.96 -38.31
N ASP A 642 24.95 4.01 -39.10
CA ASP A 642 23.98 5.08 -38.78
C ASP A 642 22.55 4.54 -38.81
N ILE A 643 22.22 3.73 -39.83
CA ILE A 643 20.90 3.06 -39.92
C ILE A 643 20.70 2.11 -38.74
N LEU A 644 21.75 1.38 -38.35
CA LEU A 644 21.71 0.46 -37.20
C LEU A 644 21.50 1.21 -35.89
N SER A 645 22.20 2.33 -35.69
CA SER A 645 22.05 3.18 -34.51
C SER A 645 20.64 3.75 -34.40
N GLU A 646 20.09 4.25 -35.50
CA GLU A 646 18.76 4.87 -35.51
C GLU A 646 17.63 3.84 -35.36
N LEU A 647 17.74 2.67 -36.01
CA LEU A 647 16.80 1.56 -35.79
C LEU A 647 16.88 1.02 -34.36
N SER A 648 18.09 0.90 -33.79
CA SER A 648 18.24 0.44 -32.40
C SER A 648 17.56 1.38 -31.41
N LYS A 649 17.66 2.71 -31.62
CA LYS A 649 16.93 3.71 -30.83
C LYS A 649 15.42 3.58 -31.00
N LEU A 650 14.94 3.42 -32.23
CA LEU A 650 13.50 3.28 -32.51
C LEU A 650 12.90 2.00 -31.92
N ILE A 651 13.60 0.88 -31.99
CA ILE A 651 13.10 -0.39 -31.44
C ILE A 651 12.98 -0.35 -29.91
N LYS A 652 13.90 0.32 -29.20
CA LYS A 652 13.79 0.47 -27.74
C LYS A 652 12.43 1.05 -27.33
N ASN A 653 11.86 1.95 -28.13
CA ASN A 653 10.52 2.52 -27.86
C ASN A 653 9.36 1.51 -27.97
N PHE A 654 9.55 0.41 -28.71
CA PHE A 654 8.53 -0.63 -28.93
C PHE A 654 8.74 -1.89 -28.08
N CYS A 655 9.78 -1.92 -27.24
CA CYS A 655 10.10 -3.07 -26.39
C CYS A 655 9.97 -2.75 -24.90
N ILE A 656 9.68 -3.77 -24.10
CA ILE A 656 9.97 -3.81 -22.66
C ILE A 656 11.41 -4.27 -22.52
N ILE A 657 12.24 -3.48 -21.85
CA ILE A 657 13.66 -3.75 -21.64
C ILE A 657 13.83 -4.21 -20.20
N ILE A 658 14.40 -5.41 -20.03
CA ILE A 658 14.81 -5.92 -18.72
C ILE A 658 16.32 -5.82 -18.63
N GLU A 659 16.79 -4.90 -17.79
CA GLU A 659 18.21 -4.81 -17.43
C GLU A 659 18.55 -5.96 -16.48
N LEU A 660 19.64 -6.64 -16.79
CA LEU A 660 20.06 -7.82 -16.05
C LEU A 660 21.19 -7.45 -15.07
N PRO A 661 21.15 -7.98 -13.83
CA PRO A 661 22.26 -7.85 -12.89
C PRO A 661 23.60 -8.22 -13.50
N SER A 662 24.68 -7.52 -13.11
CA SER A 662 26.03 -7.67 -13.66
C SER A 662 26.57 -9.11 -13.67
N LYS A 663 26.11 -9.97 -12.76
CA LYS A 663 26.39 -11.42 -12.72
C LYS A 663 25.95 -12.19 -13.98
N PHE A 664 25.08 -11.64 -14.81
CA PHE A 664 24.59 -12.23 -16.06
C PHE A 664 25.24 -11.64 -17.32
N SER A 665 26.19 -10.70 -17.17
CA SER A 665 26.83 -9.98 -18.28
C SER A 665 27.56 -10.88 -19.28
N SER A 666 27.97 -12.09 -18.87
CA SER A 666 28.54 -13.11 -19.74
C SER A 666 27.53 -13.72 -20.74
N ILE A 667 26.22 -13.55 -20.49
CA ILE A 667 25.13 -14.08 -21.32
C ILE A 667 24.40 -12.92 -22.02
N ALA A 668 23.96 -11.92 -21.25
CA ALA A 668 23.30 -10.72 -21.77
C ALA A 668 23.23 -9.62 -20.68
N ASN A 669 23.39 -8.36 -21.11
CA ASN A 669 23.17 -7.20 -20.24
C ASN A 669 21.71 -6.71 -20.25
N GLU A 670 21.03 -6.89 -21.39
CA GLU A 670 19.65 -6.45 -21.60
C GLU A 670 18.88 -7.51 -22.40
N VAL A 671 17.63 -7.74 -22.02
CA VAL A 671 16.67 -8.59 -22.75
C VAL A 671 15.47 -7.75 -23.16
N TYR A 672 15.05 -7.90 -24.41
CA TYR A 672 13.98 -7.13 -25.03
C TYR A 672 12.79 -8.03 -25.34
N PHE A 673 11.60 -7.60 -24.91
CA PHE A 673 10.32 -8.20 -25.24
C PHE A 673 9.47 -7.20 -26.04
N SER A 674 8.84 -7.62 -27.14
CA SER A 674 7.91 -6.76 -27.87
C SER A 674 6.71 -6.41 -26.99
N LYS A 675 6.37 -5.12 -26.87
CA LYS A 675 5.19 -4.67 -26.11
C LYS A 675 3.90 -5.31 -26.64
N ASP A 676 3.81 -5.50 -27.95
CA ASP A 676 2.63 -6.09 -28.60
C ASP A 676 2.47 -7.59 -28.27
N ASP A 677 3.58 -8.31 -28.11
CA ASP A 677 3.54 -9.74 -27.77
C ASP A 677 3.27 -9.97 -26.27
N ILE A 678 3.60 -9.02 -25.39
CA ILE A 678 3.26 -9.08 -23.96
C ILE A 678 1.82 -8.64 -23.69
N LYS A 679 1.28 -7.69 -24.46
CA LYS A 679 -0.14 -7.26 -24.35
C LYS A 679 -1.12 -8.38 -24.70
N ASP A 680 -0.74 -9.30 -25.58
CA ASP A 680 -1.54 -10.45 -25.98
C ASP A 680 -1.38 -11.59 -24.95
N SER A 681 -2.47 -11.93 -24.26
CA SER A 681 -2.47 -12.90 -23.15
C SER A 681 -2.04 -14.30 -23.58
N GLU A 682 -2.39 -14.75 -24.80
CA GLU A 682 -1.99 -16.06 -25.31
C GLU A 682 -0.50 -16.11 -25.65
N LYS A 683 0.03 -15.04 -26.25
CA LYS A 683 1.46 -14.96 -26.59
C LYS A 683 2.32 -14.79 -25.35
N LYS A 684 1.90 -13.98 -24.39
CA LYS A 684 2.52 -13.84 -23.07
C LYS A 684 2.65 -15.19 -22.37
N LYS A 685 1.59 -16.00 -22.40
CA LYS A 685 1.60 -17.36 -21.84
C LYS A 685 2.63 -18.26 -22.54
N LYS A 686 2.70 -18.24 -23.88
CA LYS A 686 3.70 -19.02 -24.65
C LYS A 686 5.15 -18.60 -24.36
N ILE A 687 5.41 -17.30 -24.22
CA ILE A 687 6.74 -16.80 -23.84
C ILE A 687 7.11 -17.31 -22.44
N PHE A 688 6.16 -17.26 -21.51
CA PHE A 688 6.37 -17.72 -20.14
C PHE A 688 6.64 -19.23 -20.06
N GLU A 689 5.84 -20.04 -20.76
CA GLU A 689 6.04 -21.49 -20.86
C GLU A 689 7.41 -21.83 -21.47
N HIS A 690 7.84 -21.07 -22.49
CA HIS A 690 9.18 -21.23 -23.08
C HIS A 690 10.31 -20.93 -22.09
N LEU A 691 10.18 -19.87 -21.28
CA LEU A 691 11.17 -19.51 -20.26
C LEU A 691 11.26 -20.55 -19.14
N ILE A 692 10.12 -21.12 -18.72
CA ILE A 692 10.10 -22.23 -17.75
C ILE A 692 10.82 -23.44 -18.33
N LYS A 693 10.49 -23.82 -19.57
CA LYS A 693 11.14 -24.94 -20.25
C LYS A 693 12.65 -24.74 -20.36
N LYS A 694 13.11 -23.54 -20.70
CA LYS A 694 14.55 -23.20 -20.74
C LYS A 694 15.22 -23.24 -19.37
N SER A 695 14.53 -22.81 -18.32
CA SER A 695 14.99 -22.91 -16.93
C SER A 695 15.14 -24.36 -16.47
N GLU A 696 14.26 -25.25 -16.93
CA GLU A 696 14.37 -26.69 -16.65
C GLU A 696 15.46 -27.37 -17.47
N GLU A 697 15.62 -27.00 -18.74
CA GLU A 697 16.65 -27.51 -19.64
C GLU A 697 18.08 -27.13 -19.22
N SER A 698 18.25 -26.00 -18.53
CA SER A 698 19.53 -25.48 -18.05
C SER A 698 19.95 -26.02 -16.68
N LYS A 699 19.04 -26.66 -15.93
CA LYS A 699 19.35 -27.28 -14.63
C LYS A 699 20.54 -28.24 -14.75
N GLY A 700 21.60 -27.94 -14.00
CA GLY A 700 22.80 -28.79 -13.91
C GLY A 700 23.73 -28.78 -15.14
N LYS A 701 23.52 -27.89 -16.12
CA LYS A 701 24.43 -27.74 -17.28
C LYS A 701 25.39 -26.55 -17.17
N SER A 702 24.92 -25.43 -16.63
CA SER A 702 25.69 -24.20 -16.46
C SER A 702 25.05 -23.34 -15.38
N GLU A 703 25.75 -23.13 -14.26
CA GLU A 703 25.29 -22.33 -13.13
C GLU A 703 24.85 -20.89 -13.51
N PRO A 704 25.56 -20.15 -14.40
CA PRO A 704 25.11 -18.83 -14.82
C PRO A 704 23.87 -18.86 -15.75
N GLU A 705 23.72 -19.88 -16.61
CA GLU A 705 22.51 -20.00 -17.47
C GLU A 705 21.27 -20.42 -16.66
N GLU A 706 21.42 -21.31 -15.69
CA GLU A 706 20.33 -21.70 -14.79
C GLU A 706 19.85 -20.50 -13.96
N ALA A 707 20.78 -19.74 -13.38
CA ALA A 707 20.46 -18.54 -12.63
C ALA A 707 19.82 -17.46 -13.51
N TYR A 708 20.24 -17.32 -14.77
CA TYR A 708 19.68 -16.39 -15.75
C TYR A 708 18.21 -16.70 -16.08
N TYR A 709 17.89 -17.94 -16.45
CA TYR A 709 16.51 -18.30 -16.81
C TYR A 709 15.58 -18.31 -15.59
N LYS A 710 16.06 -18.71 -14.40
CA LYS A 710 15.28 -18.57 -13.16
C LYS A 710 14.95 -17.11 -12.84
N HIS A 711 15.91 -16.21 -13.06
CA HIS A 711 15.69 -14.77 -12.86
C HIS A 711 14.64 -14.22 -13.82
N LEU A 712 14.71 -14.57 -15.11
CA LEU A 712 13.70 -14.16 -16.10
C LEU A 712 12.31 -14.71 -15.76
N VAL A 713 12.20 -15.97 -15.33
CA VAL A 713 10.91 -16.56 -14.89
C VAL A 713 10.35 -15.83 -13.66
N SER A 714 11.20 -15.43 -12.71
CA SER A 714 10.79 -14.65 -11.53
C SER A 714 10.20 -13.31 -11.94
N ILE A 715 10.88 -12.58 -12.83
CA ILE A 715 10.40 -11.27 -13.32
C ILE A 715 9.08 -11.43 -14.10
N PHE A 716 8.98 -12.49 -14.91
CA PHE A 716 7.75 -12.79 -15.65
C PHE A 716 6.55 -13.14 -14.74
N LYS A 717 6.80 -13.76 -13.57
CA LYS A 717 5.78 -14.05 -12.55
C LYS A 717 5.38 -12.84 -11.73
N GLN A 718 6.32 -11.94 -11.43
CA GLN A 718 6.12 -10.87 -10.45
C GLN A 718 5.69 -9.54 -11.08
N ASP A 719 6.18 -9.16 -12.27
CA ASP A 719 6.22 -7.71 -12.60
C ASP A 719 5.94 -7.31 -14.05
N LEU A 720 5.69 -8.21 -15.01
CA LEU A 720 5.54 -7.77 -16.42
C LEU A 720 4.29 -6.92 -16.71
N GLU A 721 3.26 -6.96 -15.85
CA GLU A 721 2.11 -6.04 -15.92
C GLU A 721 2.42 -4.65 -15.37
N ARG A 722 3.33 -4.53 -14.38
CA ARG A 722 3.81 -3.21 -13.93
C ARG A 722 4.54 -2.47 -15.04
N TYR A 723 5.32 -3.18 -15.86
CA TYR A 723 6.03 -2.60 -17.01
C TYR A 723 5.13 -2.25 -18.21
N LEU A 724 3.92 -2.83 -18.29
CA LEU A 724 2.90 -2.39 -19.25
C LEU A 724 2.06 -1.22 -18.71
N GLY A 725 1.95 -1.09 -17.39
CA GLY A 725 1.30 0.03 -16.72
C GLY A 725 2.16 1.29 -16.60
N SER A 726 3.48 1.20 -16.85
CA SER A 726 4.44 2.31 -16.87
C SER A 726 4.75 2.82 -18.29
N LEU A 727 3.82 2.61 -19.23
CA LEU A 727 3.82 3.14 -20.60
C LEU A 727 2.43 3.65 -20.95
#